data_AF-A0A9D1VG22-F1
#
_entry.id   AF-A0A9D1VG22-F1
#
_cell.length_a   1.000
_cell.length_b   1.000
_cell.length_c   1.000
_cell.angle_alpha   90.00
_cell.angle_beta   90.00
_cell.angle_gamma   90.00
#
_symmetry.space_group_name_H-M   'P 1'
#
loop_
_entity.id
_entity.type
_entity.pdbx_description
1 polymer ?
#
loop_
_entity_poly.entity_id
_entity_poly.type
_entity_poly.pdbx_seq_one_letter_code
_entity_poly.pdbx_strand_id
1 'polypeptide(L)'
;MKKRLFSIFCALVLCLALLPGMAMPASAASCDGTHSDGWTELTAAGGDLSSGKYYLSGDVTATDVITINGEVTLCLNGHVLNLNGHYINVSGSGNSLTLCDCNGSEQSHKFTVGAGGLWTLDKTNGAEPITGGVITGGKGDGSGGCVYVESGTFNMESGSIVGNAASDWLSGGGGVYVYYGSTFNMSGGSIVGNAASYWGGGVYVIGSTFNMSGGSIVGNTADSGGGVFVFNGVFDMSGGSISKNTASSGVGVFVDSRGQLRLSSAPVIDGDIRFGRYPIVITGPLSNTEPFQLTNVDSQFTTNWNTYMQGEDPAKYFSIDKTDCHLGLSYDGEVIVLADSYTVTLNTNEGAINGGNITSYTCGVGTPLPTDITRSGYTFDGWYASADFSGEPVTEITAADYGNKEFWAKWTANTYGVTLHTDGGTINDGAFTSYTYGVGAVLPTDVERSGYRFDGWYASADFSGEPVTEITSTDLGNKAFWAKWTVISSGGGTPAKTPSQQAADRIERAKDGATVEITLKTGQTKLDKEVFEALAGRDVTLEINLPGGVAWTVSGQDIPADANLTDLDMGVSMNTSTIPVDIINAVTGEISTVQLSLAHEGAFGFTLTLSAPLGREHADLWANLYHYDAGALKFQTAARIGADGMASLKFTHASAYAIVIDDHSHALPFTDAAADAWYYDAVDYVYQNGLMTGTSATTFAPDGTMTRAMLVTILHRQAGVPQVNYALPFDDVAEGAWYTEAVRWAASEGIVTGTSATSFAPGDPITREQLATMLYRYAQTMGCDVSIGEDTNILSYADAFDVSEWAVPAMQWACGAGIVNGVGGGSLDPGGSATRAQTAAMLMRFCEGALGA
;
A
#
# COMPACT_ATOMS: atom_id res chain seq x y z
N MET A 1 21.55 -43.07 14.10
CA MET A 1 21.71 -43.91 15.31
C MET A 1 21.32 -43.08 16.53
N LYS A 2 20.07 -43.22 16.98
CA LYS A 2 19.71 -43.70 18.32
C LYS A 2 20.42 -42.99 19.47
N LYS A 3 19.78 -41.93 20.00
CA LYS A 3 19.54 -41.67 21.44
C LYS A 3 19.18 -40.19 21.64
N ARG A 4 17.90 -39.86 21.48
CA ARG A 4 17.20 -38.73 22.13
C ARG A 4 15.68 -38.71 21.88
N LEU A 5 15.10 -39.80 21.38
CA LEU A 5 13.68 -40.15 21.58
C LEU A 5 13.60 -41.19 22.69
N PHE A 6 13.36 -40.75 23.93
CA PHE A 6 12.75 -41.51 25.05
C PHE A 6 12.91 -40.66 26.31
N SER A 7 12.06 -39.63 26.47
CA SER A 7 11.80 -38.94 27.75
C SER A 7 10.63 -37.94 27.72
N ILE A 8 9.89 -37.81 26.61
CA ILE A 8 8.71 -36.91 26.53
C ILE A 8 7.47 -37.73 26.18
N PHE A 9 7.15 -38.75 26.98
CA PHE A 9 5.91 -39.51 26.83
C PHE A 9 5.24 -39.90 28.16
N CYS A 10 5.52 -39.14 29.23
CA CYS A 10 4.92 -39.40 30.55
C CYS A 10 4.50 -38.16 31.35
N ALA A 11 4.28 -37.01 30.69
CA ALA A 11 3.81 -35.78 31.34
C ALA A 11 2.65 -35.12 30.57
N LEU A 12 1.76 -35.94 29.98
CA LEU A 12 0.62 -35.47 29.19
C LEU A 12 -0.66 -36.25 29.53
N VAL A 13 -0.87 -36.54 30.83
CA VAL A 13 -2.12 -37.19 31.33
C VAL A 13 -2.66 -36.57 32.64
N LEU A 14 -1.98 -35.62 33.29
CA LEU A 14 -2.46 -35.09 34.58
C LEU A 14 -2.28 -33.57 34.68
N CYS A 15 -3.16 -32.81 34.04
CA CYS A 15 -3.59 -31.44 34.43
C CYS A 15 -4.64 -30.84 33.47
N LEU A 16 -5.51 -31.69 32.89
CA LEU A 16 -6.71 -31.24 32.17
C LEU A 16 -7.94 -31.51 33.05
N ALA A 17 -8.03 -30.82 34.18
CA ALA A 17 -9.23 -30.75 34.99
C ALA A 17 -9.17 -29.45 35.79
N LEU A 18 -10.25 -28.67 35.72
CA LEU A 18 -10.49 -27.36 36.35
C LEU A 18 -10.24 -26.13 35.46
N LEU A 19 -10.86 -26.11 34.28
CA LEU A 19 -11.53 -24.91 33.78
C LEU A 19 -12.99 -25.31 33.55
N PRO A 20 -13.99 -24.59 34.09
CA PRO A 20 -15.37 -24.84 33.68
C PRO A 20 -15.46 -24.43 32.22
N GLY A 21 -15.54 -25.42 31.33
CA GLY A 21 -15.95 -25.18 29.96
C GLY A 21 -17.37 -24.62 30.00
N MET A 22 -17.51 -23.33 29.72
CA MET A 22 -18.77 -22.83 29.18
C MET A 22 -18.85 -23.40 27.77
N ALA A 23 -19.39 -24.62 27.67
CA ALA A 23 -20.03 -25.05 26.45
C ALA A 23 -21.12 -24.02 26.17
N MET A 24 -20.93 -23.19 25.15
CA MET A 24 -22.07 -22.52 24.54
C MET A 24 -22.97 -23.65 24.03
N PRO A 25 -24.23 -23.74 24.48
CA PRO A 25 -25.16 -24.62 23.81
C PRO A 25 -25.28 -24.07 22.38
N ALA A 26 -25.04 -24.89 21.38
CA ALA A 26 -25.61 -24.66 20.07
C ALA A 26 -27.14 -24.71 20.27
N SER A 27 -27.76 -23.56 20.53
CA SER A 27 -29.22 -23.48 20.54
C SER A 27 -29.68 -23.66 19.09
N ALA A 28 -30.58 -24.61 18.89
CA ALA A 28 -31.44 -24.52 17.72
C ALA A 28 -32.10 -23.13 17.75
N ALA A 29 -32.06 -22.39 16.63
CA ALA A 29 -32.68 -21.08 16.54
C ALA A 29 -34.09 -21.13 17.15
N SER A 30 -34.34 -20.35 18.19
CA SER A 30 -35.54 -20.49 19.03
C SER A 30 -36.81 -20.02 18.31
N CYS A 31 -36.64 -19.36 17.17
CA CYS A 31 -37.64 -18.63 16.41
C CYS A 31 -37.91 -19.33 15.07
N ASP A 32 -39.01 -20.07 15.00
CA ASP A 32 -39.55 -20.64 13.78
C ASP A 32 -40.55 -19.65 13.16
N GLY A 33 -40.25 -19.13 11.97
CA GLY A 33 -41.02 -18.06 11.30
C GLY A 33 -42.48 -18.35 10.93
N THR A 34 -43.12 -19.37 11.52
CA THR A 34 -44.50 -19.78 11.19
C THR A 34 -45.51 -19.52 12.30
N HIS A 35 -45.08 -19.04 13.49
CA HIS A 35 -45.92 -18.83 14.69
C HIS A 35 -46.98 -19.94 14.92
N SER A 36 -46.69 -21.17 14.50
CA SER A 36 -47.61 -22.30 14.62
C SER A 36 -47.33 -23.08 15.91
N ASP A 37 -48.36 -23.71 16.49
CA ASP A 37 -48.40 -24.46 17.76
C ASP A 37 -47.46 -23.99 18.90
N GLY A 38 -48.00 -23.27 19.89
CA GLY A 38 -47.33 -22.96 21.16
C GLY A 38 -46.93 -21.49 21.38
N TRP A 39 -47.17 -20.63 20.39
CA TRP A 39 -47.01 -19.18 20.51
C TRP A 39 -48.29 -18.51 21.04
N THR A 40 -48.12 -17.56 21.96
CA THR A 40 -49.20 -16.75 22.53
C THR A 40 -49.15 -15.34 21.97
N GLU A 41 -50.27 -14.86 21.43
CA GLU A 41 -50.36 -13.48 20.93
C GLU A 41 -50.30 -12.48 22.10
N LEU A 42 -49.38 -11.53 22.01
CA LEU A 42 -49.25 -10.44 22.97
C LEU A 42 -49.94 -9.19 22.41
N THR A 43 -51.17 -8.94 22.82
CA THR A 43 -52.00 -7.81 22.34
C THR A 43 -51.95 -6.58 23.27
N ALA A 44 -51.43 -6.76 24.48
CA ALA A 44 -51.15 -5.70 25.44
C ALA A 44 -49.90 -6.10 26.24
N ALA A 45 -49.05 -5.14 26.59
CA ALA A 45 -47.84 -5.38 27.35
C ALA A 45 -47.87 -4.65 28.70
N GLY A 46 -47.55 -5.37 29.78
CA GLY A 46 -47.54 -4.84 31.15
C GLY A 46 -47.86 -5.95 32.16
N GLY A 47 -47.14 -5.98 33.29
CA GLY A 47 -47.24 -7.04 34.28
C GLY A 47 -46.35 -8.25 33.97
N ASP A 48 -46.69 -9.40 34.55
CA ASP A 48 -45.83 -10.59 34.55
C ASP A 48 -46.03 -11.45 33.28
N LEU A 49 -44.94 -11.74 32.56
CA LEU A 49 -44.89 -12.80 31.55
C LEU A 49 -44.32 -14.07 32.18
N SER A 50 -45.16 -15.10 32.26
CA SER A 50 -44.75 -16.45 32.67
C SER A 50 -44.00 -17.18 31.55
N SER A 51 -43.35 -18.31 31.86
CA SER A 51 -42.65 -19.11 30.86
C SER A 51 -43.52 -19.45 29.64
N GLY A 52 -42.99 -19.24 28.44
CA GLY A 52 -43.72 -19.43 27.20
C GLY A 52 -43.14 -18.65 26.02
N LYS A 53 -43.74 -18.85 24.84
CA LYS A 53 -43.41 -18.13 23.61
C LYS A 53 -44.50 -17.11 23.29
N TYR A 54 -44.12 -15.88 22.98
CA TYR A 54 -45.01 -14.75 22.76
C TYR A 54 -44.67 -14.02 21.47
N TYR A 55 -45.66 -13.55 20.71
CA TYR A 55 -45.41 -12.78 19.49
C TYR A 55 -46.32 -11.55 19.39
N LEU A 56 -45.86 -10.54 18.68
CA LEU A 56 -46.68 -9.39 18.31
C LEU A 56 -47.42 -9.64 17.00
N SER A 57 -48.72 -9.38 16.99
CA SER A 57 -49.55 -9.35 15.77
C SER A 57 -49.76 -7.93 15.22
N GLY A 58 -49.28 -6.93 15.98
CA GLY A 58 -49.41 -5.51 15.71
C GLY A 58 -48.56 -4.73 16.71
N ASP A 59 -48.50 -3.40 16.55
CA ASP A 59 -47.77 -2.56 17.49
C ASP A 59 -48.46 -2.55 18.86
N VAL A 60 -47.66 -2.68 19.91
CA VAL A 60 -48.13 -2.75 21.30
C VAL A 60 -47.48 -1.64 22.11
N THR A 61 -48.29 -0.96 22.93
CA THR A 61 -47.82 0.02 23.90
C THR A 61 -47.92 -0.56 25.30
N ALA A 62 -46.83 -0.52 26.06
CA ALA A 62 -46.81 -0.99 27.43
C ALA A 62 -47.57 -0.05 28.37
N THR A 63 -48.30 -0.64 29.31
CA THR A 63 -49.05 0.12 30.34
C THR A 63 -48.40 0.07 31.71
N ASP A 64 -47.42 -0.81 31.90
CA ASP A 64 -46.64 -0.98 33.12
C ASP A 64 -45.30 -1.68 32.79
N VAL A 65 -44.43 -1.86 33.77
CA VAL A 65 -43.22 -2.69 33.68
C VAL A 65 -43.59 -4.12 33.26
N ILE A 66 -42.82 -4.70 32.33
CA ILE A 66 -42.98 -6.08 31.88
C ILE A 66 -42.01 -6.95 32.68
N THR A 67 -42.51 -7.78 33.59
CA THR A 67 -41.66 -8.63 34.44
C THR A 67 -41.59 -10.04 33.86
N ILE A 68 -40.37 -10.56 33.70
CA ILE A 68 -40.13 -11.91 33.17
C ILE A 68 -40.03 -12.92 34.31
N ASN A 69 -40.94 -13.90 34.31
CA ASN A 69 -41.03 -14.99 35.29
C ASN A 69 -40.86 -16.35 34.60
N GLY A 70 -39.64 -16.89 34.68
CA GLY A 70 -39.17 -18.11 34.02
C GLY A 70 -38.65 -17.86 32.60
N GLU A 71 -38.76 -18.85 31.72
CA GLU A 71 -38.18 -18.81 30.37
C GLU A 71 -39.16 -18.25 29.34
N VAL A 72 -38.94 -17.01 28.89
CA VAL A 72 -39.80 -16.29 27.93
C VAL A 72 -39.08 -16.10 26.60
N THR A 73 -39.72 -16.45 25.50
CA THR A 73 -39.29 -16.05 24.14
C THR A 73 -40.29 -15.03 23.60
N LEU A 74 -39.82 -13.85 23.19
CA LEU A 74 -40.62 -12.79 22.60
C LEU A 74 -40.19 -12.55 21.16
N CYS A 75 -41.11 -12.74 20.22
CA CYS A 75 -40.95 -12.43 18.81
C CYS A 75 -41.63 -11.10 18.46
N LEU A 76 -40.85 -10.10 18.03
CA LEU A 76 -41.40 -8.79 17.64
C LEU A 76 -42.16 -8.83 16.31
N ASN A 77 -41.86 -9.81 15.45
CA ASN A 77 -42.59 -10.08 14.21
C ASN A 77 -42.78 -8.83 13.31
N GLY A 78 -41.75 -8.00 13.17
CA GLY A 78 -41.78 -6.77 12.38
C GLY A 78 -42.50 -5.59 13.05
N HIS A 79 -43.04 -5.73 14.27
CA HIS A 79 -43.85 -4.71 14.94
C HIS A 79 -43.11 -3.95 16.04
N VAL A 80 -43.70 -2.83 16.49
CA VAL A 80 -43.17 -1.98 17.56
C VAL A 80 -43.75 -2.36 18.92
N LEU A 81 -42.88 -2.68 19.88
CA LEU A 81 -43.19 -2.65 21.31
C LEU A 81 -42.73 -1.30 21.90
N ASN A 82 -43.67 -0.38 22.11
CA ASN A 82 -43.40 0.91 22.75
C ASN A 82 -43.58 0.78 24.26
N LEU A 83 -42.48 0.88 25.02
CA LEU A 83 -42.49 0.75 26.47
C LEU A 83 -43.11 1.95 27.19
N ASN A 84 -43.35 3.08 26.51
CA ASN A 84 -44.11 4.22 27.04
C ASN A 84 -43.59 4.74 28.40
N GLY A 85 -42.27 4.81 28.56
CA GLY A 85 -41.60 5.22 29.79
C GLY A 85 -41.44 4.12 30.84
N HIS A 86 -41.75 2.86 30.50
CA HIS A 86 -41.47 1.68 31.33
C HIS A 86 -40.23 0.93 30.80
N TYR A 87 -39.98 -0.26 31.34
CA TYR A 87 -38.87 -1.13 30.95
C TYR A 87 -39.27 -2.61 31.10
N ILE A 88 -38.42 -3.50 30.56
CA ILE A 88 -38.54 -4.94 30.72
C ILE A 88 -37.62 -5.38 31.86
N ASN A 89 -38.17 -6.06 32.86
CA ASN A 89 -37.46 -6.54 34.03
C ASN A 89 -37.21 -8.05 33.97
N VAL A 90 -35.95 -8.46 33.88
CA VAL A 90 -35.49 -9.84 33.91
C VAL A 90 -34.72 -10.09 35.22
N SER A 91 -35.46 -10.34 36.30
CA SER A 91 -34.88 -10.50 37.65
C SER A 91 -34.96 -11.95 38.14
N GLY A 92 -33.84 -12.55 38.54
CA GLY A 92 -33.76 -13.86 39.21
C GLY A 92 -33.02 -14.95 38.41
N SER A 93 -32.29 -15.83 39.12
CA SER A 93 -31.33 -16.82 38.55
C SER A 93 -31.90 -17.94 37.68
N GLY A 94 -33.22 -17.98 37.49
CA GLY A 94 -33.90 -18.91 36.58
C GLY A 94 -34.79 -18.23 35.55
N ASN A 95 -34.75 -16.89 35.49
CA ASN A 95 -35.57 -16.10 34.59
C ASN A 95 -34.74 -15.71 33.37
N SER A 96 -35.31 -15.91 32.17
CA SER A 96 -34.64 -15.59 30.93
C SER A 96 -35.59 -14.99 29.90
N LEU A 97 -35.13 -13.96 29.20
CA LEU A 97 -35.81 -13.42 28.03
C LEU A 97 -34.98 -13.70 26.78
N THR A 98 -35.60 -14.32 25.78
CA THR A 98 -35.04 -14.43 24.42
C THR A 98 -35.84 -13.54 23.50
N LEU A 99 -35.16 -12.54 22.91
CA LEU A 99 -35.73 -11.63 21.93
C LEU A 99 -35.34 -12.06 20.51
N CYS A 100 -36.33 -12.11 19.63
CA CYS A 100 -36.12 -12.30 18.21
C CYS A 100 -37.17 -11.58 17.37
N ASP A 101 -37.00 -11.67 16.07
CA ASP A 101 -37.86 -11.07 15.07
C ASP A 101 -38.05 -12.01 13.88
N CYS A 102 -39.16 -12.76 13.93
CA CYS A 102 -39.43 -13.89 13.05
C CYS A 102 -39.88 -13.49 11.65
N ASN A 103 -40.21 -12.21 11.43
CA ASN A 103 -40.60 -11.65 10.12
C ASN A 103 -39.91 -10.30 9.85
N GLY A 104 -38.64 -10.19 10.25
CA GLY A 104 -37.95 -8.92 10.38
C GLY A 104 -37.61 -8.16 9.10
N SER A 105 -37.89 -8.70 7.92
CA SER A 105 -37.57 -8.04 6.65
C SER A 105 -38.73 -7.25 6.02
N GLU A 106 -39.96 -7.39 6.52
CA GLU A 106 -41.15 -6.90 5.81
C GLU A 106 -41.60 -5.48 6.22
N GLN A 107 -41.22 -4.99 7.40
CA GLN A 107 -41.68 -3.71 7.93
C GLN A 107 -40.53 -2.77 8.25
N SER A 108 -40.73 -1.46 8.03
CA SER A 108 -39.75 -0.42 8.32
C SER A 108 -40.38 0.69 9.17
N HIS A 109 -39.71 1.03 10.27
CA HIS A 109 -40.12 2.05 11.23
C HIS A 109 -39.17 3.24 11.18
N LYS A 110 -39.72 4.45 11.17
CA LYS A 110 -38.93 5.68 11.00
C LYS A 110 -38.69 6.38 12.34
N PHE A 111 -37.47 6.87 12.50
CA PHE A 111 -37.01 7.58 13.69
C PHE A 111 -36.44 8.96 13.34
N THR A 112 -36.49 9.86 14.30
CA THR A 112 -35.82 11.16 14.29
C THR A 112 -34.74 11.18 15.36
N VAL A 113 -33.56 11.70 15.02
CA VAL A 113 -32.46 11.85 15.98
C VAL A 113 -32.64 13.16 16.76
N GLY A 114 -32.83 13.06 18.07
CA GLY A 114 -32.98 14.18 18.98
C GLY A 114 -31.65 14.81 19.41
N ALA A 115 -31.73 15.96 20.06
CA ALA A 115 -30.57 16.58 20.72
C ALA A 115 -30.02 15.65 21.81
N GLY A 116 -28.73 15.33 21.75
CA GLY A 116 -28.10 14.32 22.63
C GLY A 116 -28.09 12.90 22.04
N GLY A 117 -28.48 12.72 20.77
CA GLY A 117 -28.36 11.45 20.06
C GLY A 117 -29.42 10.39 20.40
N LEU A 118 -30.42 10.72 21.23
CA LEU A 118 -31.56 9.85 21.49
C LEU A 118 -32.49 9.81 20.27
N TRP A 119 -32.78 8.61 19.77
CA TRP A 119 -33.71 8.42 18.67
C TRP A 119 -35.15 8.39 19.20
N THR A 120 -36.10 8.94 18.44
CA THR A 120 -37.51 8.95 18.80
C THR A 120 -38.34 8.48 17.62
N LEU A 121 -39.27 7.56 17.85
CA LEU A 121 -40.15 7.02 16.83
C LEU A 121 -41.01 8.15 16.22
N ASP A 122 -40.83 8.40 14.93
CA ASP A 122 -41.61 9.34 14.14
C ASP A 122 -41.97 8.69 12.81
N LYS A 123 -43.09 7.95 12.81
CA LYS A 123 -43.57 7.22 11.63
C LYS A 123 -43.91 8.14 10.44
N THR A 124 -44.12 9.43 10.68
CA THR A 124 -44.58 10.36 9.64
C THR A 124 -43.42 11.08 8.98
N ASN A 125 -42.53 11.68 9.78
CA ASN A 125 -41.46 12.56 9.29
C ASN A 125 -40.05 12.06 9.61
N GLY A 126 -39.91 10.92 10.29
CA GLY A 126 -38.61 10.35 10.62
C GLY A 126 -37.78 10.06 9.37
N ALA A 127 -36.50 10.40 9.43
CA ALA A 127 -35.57 10.23 8.34
C ALA A 127 -34.79 8.90 8.43
N GLU A 128 -34.65 8.35 9.64
CA GLU A 128 -33.83 7.17 9.91
C GLU A 128 -34.69 5.90 9.94
N PRO A 129 -34.55 4.99 8.95
CA PRO A 129 -35.33 3.76 8.92
C PRO A 129 -34.67 2.65 9.75
N ILE A 130 -35.48 1.93 10.52
CA ILE A 130 -35.13 0.66 11.15
C ILE A 130 -36.05 -0.42 10.59
N THR A 131 -35.48 -1.44 9.96
CA THR A 131 -36.23 -2.56 9.41
C THR A 131 -36.40 -3.65 10.46
N GLY A 132 -37.58 -4.28 10.49
CA GLY A 132 -37.94 -5.32 11.44
C GLY A 132 -38.65 -4.81 12.68
N GLY A 133 -38.74 -5.66 13.68
CA GLY A 133 -39.39 -5.39 14.95
C GLY A 133 -38.52 -4.54 15.88
N VAL A 134 -39.16 -3.65 16.62
CA VAL A 134 -38.48 -2.63 17.43
C VAL A 134 -39.04 -2.55 18.84
N ILE A 135 -38.17 -2.49 19.86
CA ILE A 135 -38.50 -2.06 21.22
C ILE A 135 -38.02 -0.62 21.42
N THR A 136 -38.92 0.29 21.82
CA THR A 136 -38.62 1.72 21.94
C THR A 136 -39.37 2.40 23.08
N GLY A 137 -39.05 3.67 23.35
CA GLY A 137 -39.77 4.52 24.31
C GLY A 137 -39.54 4.15 25.77
N GLY A 138 -38.54 3.31 26.08
CA GLY A 138 -38.20 2.92 27.42
C GLY A 138 -37.52 4.05 28.20
N LYS A 139 -37.83 4.12 29.50
CA LYS A 139 -37.20 5.05 30.45
C LYS A 139 -37.19 4.47 31.86
N GLY A 140 -36.04 4.00 32.36
CA GLY A 140 -35.94 3.55 33.75
C GLY A 140 -35.30 4.58 34.66
N ASP A 141 -36.04 4.97 35.69
CA ASP A 141 -35.55 5.73 36.83
C ASP A 141 -34.97 4.73 37.87
N GLY A 142 -33.71 4.34 37.70
CA GLY A 142 -32.97 3.44 38.60
C GLY A 142 -32.70 2.03 38.04
N SER A 143 -33.31 1.68 36.91
CA SER A 143 -33.32 0.31 36.35
C SER A 143 -32.89 0.25 34.87
N GLY A 144 -32.22 1.27 34.33
CA GLY A 144 -31.74 1.27 32.93
C GLY A 144 -32.82 1.63 31.90
N GLY A 145 -32.47 1.77 30.63
CA GLY A 145 -33.33 2.44 29.66
C GLY A 145 -34.40 1.58 28.99
N CYS A 146 -34.13 0.32 28.63
CA CYS A 146 -35.13 -0.57 27.99
C CYS A 146 -35.21 -1.96 28.62
N VAL A 147 -34.09 -2.68 28.73
CA VAL A 147 -34.04 -4.02 29.34
C VAL A 147 -33.15 -3.99 30.58
N TYR A 148 -33.73 -4.29 31.74
CA TYR A 148 -33.04 -4.46 33.01
C TYR A 148 -32.87 -5.93 33.34
N VAL A 149 -31.63 -6.38 33.59
CA VAL A 149 -31.32 -7.77 33.93
C VAL A 149 -30.62 -7.82 35.28
N GLU A 150 -31.22 -8.50 36.25
CA GLU A 150 -30.68 -8.67 37.61
C GLU A 150 -30.67 -10.14 38.02
N SER A 151 -29.49 -10.72 38.24
CA SER A 151 -29.30 -12.18 38.37
C SER A 151 -29.90 -13.04 37.24
N GLY A 152 -30.39 -12.47 36.13
CA GLY A 152 -31.13 -13.17 35.07
C GLY A 152 -30.32 -13.35 33.78
N THR A 153 -30.96 -13.87 32.73
CA THR A 153 -30.36 -13.99 31.39
C THR A 153 -31.18 -13.27 30.32
N PHE A 154 -30.54 -12.42 29.53
CA PHE A 154 -31.14 -11.85 28.32
C PHE A 154 -30.42 -12.41 27.09
N ASN A 155 -31.16 -12.90 26.10
CA ASN A 155 -30.65 -13.35 24.82
C ASN A 155 -31.28 -12.50 23.71
N MET A 156 -30.47 -11.96 22.82
CA MET A 156 -30.92 -11.19 21.66
C MET A 156 -30.40 -11.86 20.39
N GLU A 157 -31.30 -12.55 19.69
CA GLU A 157 -31.01 -13.28 18.46
C GLU A 157 -31.26 -12.41 17.21
N SER A 158 -32.29 -11.57 17.24
CA SER A 158 -32.62 -10.57 16.21
C SER A 158 -33.59 -9.50 16.77
N GLY A 159 -34.05 -8.57 15.92
CA GLY A 159 -34.84 -7.41 16.32
C GLY A 159 -33.99 -6.23 16.78
N SER A 160 -34.63 -5.09 17.06
CA SER A 160 -33.93 -3.84 17.39
C SER A 160 -34.39 -3.20 18.71
N ILE A 161 -33.45 -2.71 19.51
CA ILE A 161 -33.69 -1.87 20.70
C ILE A 161 -33.31 -0.44 20.34
N VAL A 162 -34.30 0.44 20.17
CA VAL A 162 -34.11 1.75 19.54
C VAL A 162 -34.64 2.89 20.40
N GLY A 163 -33.84 3.93 20.61
CA GLY A 163 -34.35 5.20 21.13
C GLY A 163 -34.85 5.16 22.58
N ASN A 164 -34.14 4.44 23.45
CA ASN A 164 -34.47 4.31 24.87
C ASN A 164 -33.50 5.13 25.73
N ALA A 165 -33.96 5.56 26.92
CA ALA A 165 -33.24 6.56 27.72
C ALA A 165 -33.04 6.15 29.19
N ALA A 166 -31.85 6.39 29.73
CA ALA A 166 -31.54 6.27 31.16
C ALA A 166 -31.00 7.61 31.70
N SER A 167 -31.75 8.29 32.56
CA SER A 167 -31.45 9.68 32.95
C SER A 167 -31.01 9.90 34.39
N ASP A 168 -31.07 8.89 35.25
CA ASP A 168 -30.67 9.01 36.66
C ASP A 168 -29.23 8.53 36.86
N TRP A 169 -28.53 9.08 37.85
CA TRP A 169 -27.14 8.76 38.18
C TRP A 169 -26.93 7.29 38.52
N LEU A 170 -27.94 6.58 39.00
CA LEU A 170 -27.84 5.13 39.26
C LEU A 170 -28.24 4.27 38.05
N SER A 171 -28.64 4.90 36.94
CA SER A 171 -29.19 4.26 35.75
C SER A 171 -28.22 4.41 34.59
N GLY A 172 -27.51 3.35 34.26
CA GLY A 172 -26.80 3.23 32.98
C GLY A 172 -27.51 2.25 32.05
N GLY A 173 -27.03 2.10 30.82
CA GLY A 173 -27.59 1.16 29.86
C GLY A 173 -28.84 1.72 29.21
N GLY A 174 -28.69 2.76 28.38
CA GLY A 174 -29.81 3.39 27.67
C GLY A 174 -30.62 2.36 26.87
N GLY A 175 -29.96 1.36 26.28
CA GLY A 175 -30.61 0.16 25.77
C GLY A 175 -30.74 -0.93 26.83
N VAL A 176 -29.61 -1.52 27.24
CA VAL A 176 -29.59 -2.71 28.11
C VAL A 176 -28.74 -2.47 29.36
N TYR A 177 -29.28 -2.78 30.53
CA TYR A 177 -28.59 -2.72 31.81
C TYR A 177 -28.45 -4.11 32.43
N VAL A 178 -27.21 -4.58 32.58
CA VAL A 178 -26.85 -5.93 33.04
C VAL A 178 -26.19 -5.86 34.41
N TYR A 179 -26.92 -6.25 35.45
CA TYR A 179 -26.56 -6.07 36.87
C TYR A 179 -26.53 -7.38 37.68
N TYR A 180 -25.67 -7.43 38.70
CA TYR A 180 -25.64 -8.46 39.75
C TYR A 180 -25.51 -9.91 39.23
N GLY A 181 -24.39 -10.25 38.59
CA GLY A 181 -24.12 -11.62 38.12
C GLY A 181 -25.03 -12.09 36.99
N SER A 182 -25.65 -11.16 36.27
CA SER A 182 -26.49 -11.45 35.10
C SER A 182 -25.66 -11.81 33.87
N THR A 183 -26.34 -12.38 32.86
CA THR A 183 -25.75 -12.62 31.54
C THR A 183 -26.59 -11.97 30.45
N PHE A 184 -25.95 -11.24 29.55
CA PHE A 184 -26.54 -10.81 28.28
C PHE A 184 -25.80 -11.51 27.14
N ASN A 185 -26.53 -12.18 26.24
CA ASN A 185 -25.99 -12.80 25.03
C ASN A 185 -26.59 -12.12 23.80
N MET A 186 -25.76 -11.62 22.89
CA MET A 186 -26.17 -11.00 21.64
C MET A 186 -25.50 -11.72 20.47
N SER A 187 -26.30 -12.45 19.70
CA SER A 187 -25.83 -13.15 18.49
C SER A 187 -26.29 -12.46 17.20
N GLY A 188 -27.21 -11.51 17.29
CA GLY A 188 -27.74 -10.73 16.18
C GLY A 188 -28.59 -9.56 16.66
N GLY A 189 -29.29 -8.90 15.74
CA GLY A 189 -30.09 -7.71 16.04
C GLY A 189 -29.28 -6.43 16.23
N SER A 190 -29.96 -5.34 16.62
CA SER A 190 -29.36 -4.00 16.66
C SER A 190 -29.77 -3.20 17.90
N ILE A 191 -28.82 -2.51 18.54
CA ILE A 191 -29.05 -1.56 19.64
C ILE A 191 -28.71 -0.16 19.12
N VAL A 192 -29.73 0.66 18.84
CA VAL A 192 -29.57 1.87 18.04
C VAL A 192 -30.09 3.12 18.73
N GLY A 193 -29.29 4.19 18.75
CA GLY A 193 -29.81 5.51 19.10
C GLY A 193 -30.32 5.65 20.54
N ASN A 194 -29.85 4.81 21.46
CA ASN A 194 -30.20 4.86 22.87
C ASN A 194 -29.30 5.87 23.60
N ALA A 195 -29.78 6.45 24.70
CA ALA A 195 -29.04 7.48 25.43
C ALA A 195 -29.01 7.19 26.94
N ALA A 196 -27.85 7.37 27.57
CA ALA A 196 -27.69 7.37 29.01
C ALA A 196 -27.03 8.67 29.47
N SER A 197 -27.41 9.21 30.62
CA SER A 197 -26.75 10.41 31.15
C SER A 197 -25.33 10.14 31.63
N TYR A 198 -24.99 8.91 32.03
CA TYR A 198 -23.71 8.60 32.65
C TYR A 198 -22.97 7.45 31.98
N TRP A 199 -23.51 6.23 32.02
CA TRP A 199 -22.77 5.02 31.64
C TRP A 199 -23.53 4.16 30.66
N GLY A 200 -22.88 3.75 29.57
CA GLY A 200 -23.41 2.74 28.66
C GLY A 200 -24.62 3.24 27.88
N GLY A 201 -24.40 4.03 26.82
CA GLY A 201 -25.50 4.54 25.99
C GLY A 201 -26.30 3.39 25.37
N GLY A 202 -25.58 2.42 24.80
CA GLY A 202 -26.16 1.15 24.35
C GLY A 202 -26.30 0.16 25.50
N VAL A 203 -25.19 -0.29 26.07
CA VAL A 203 -25.14 -1.35 27.09
C VAL A 203 -24.31 -0.94 28.30
N TYR A 204 -24.83 -1.18 29.51
CA TYR A 204 -24.06 -1.05 30.75
C TYR A 204 -23.97 -2.39 31.48
N VAL A 205 -22.74 -2.85 31.74
CA VAL A 205 -22.43 -4.13 32.38
C VAL A 205 -21.78 -3.87 33.72
N ILE A 206 -22.34 -4.41 34.80
CA ILE A 206 -21.81 -4.22 36.16
C ILE A 206 -21.84 -5.52 36.95
N GLY A 207 -20.65 -5.98 37.37
CA GLY A 207 -20.50 -7.24 38.10
C GLY A 207 -21.08 -8.46 37.37
N SER A 208 -21.18 -8.38 36.04
CA SER A 208 -21.98 -9.27 35.19
C SER A 208 -21.25 -9.56 33.88
N THR A 209 -21.83 -10.42 33.03
CA THR A 209 -21.25 -10.82 31.74
C THR A 209 -22.11 -10.35 30.56
N PHE A 210 -21.46 -9.78 29.55
CA PHE A 210 -22.02 -9.56 28.22
C PHE A 210 -21.22 -10.36 27.20
N ASN A 211 -21.89 -11.21 26.42
CA ASN A 211 -21.32 -11.97 25.33
C ASN A 211 -21.90 -11.46 24.01
N MET A 212 -21.04 -11.02 23.09
CA MET A 212 -21.44 -10.58 21.75
C MET A 212 -20.72 -11.40 20.69
N SER A 213 -21.47 -12.12 19.87
CA SER A 213 -20.93 -12.92 18.75
C SER A 213 -21.41 -12.41 17.39
N GLY A 214 -22.35 -11.46 17.37
CA GLY A 214 -22.93 -10.87 16.17
C GLY A 214 -23.85 -9.70 16.52
N GLY A 215 -24.48 -9.10 15.50
CA GLY A 215 -25.34 -7.93 15.67
C GLY A 215 -24.58 -6.59 15.71
N SER A 216 -25.30 -5.50 15.97
CA SER A 216 -24.74 -4.14 15.90
C SER A 216 -25.15 -3.23 17.07
N ILE A 217 -24.24 -2.37 17.54
CA ILE A 217 -24.48 -1.33 18.55
C ILE A 217 -24.10 0.03 17.95
N VAL A 218 -25.10 0.81 17.52
CA VAL A 218 -24.88 1.95 16.62
C VAL A 218 -25.53 3.23 17.13
N GLY A 219 -24.82 4.35 17.08
CA GLY A 219 -25.45 5.67 17.28
C GLY A 219 -25.92 5.96 18.70
N ASN A 220 -25.43 5.23 19.70
CA ASN A 220 -25.83 5.41 21.10
C ASN A 220 -24.96 6.46 21.81
N THR A 221 -25.53 7.13 22.82
CA THR A 221 -24.89 8.27 23.49
C THR A 221 -24.78 8.08 25.01
N ALA A 222 -23.63 8.37 25.60
CA ALA A 222 -23.47 8.50 27.06
C ALA A 222 -22.33 9.46 27.45
N ASP A 223 -22.19 9.82 28.72
CA ASP A 223 -20.98 10.52 29.18
C ASP A 223 -19.76 9.59 29.10
N SER A 224 -19.93 8.31 29.45
CA SER A 224 -18.91 7.28 29.34
C SER A 224 -19.46 5.98 28.76
N GLY A 225 -18.74 5.37 27.82
CA GLY A 225 -19.20 4.13 27.19
C GLY A 225 -20.40 4.36 26.27
N GLY A 226 -20.22 5.13 25.19
CA GLY A 226 -21.30 5.46 24.26
C GLY A 226 -21.98 4.20 23.73
N GLY A 227 -21.18 3.25 23.22
CA GLY A 227 -21.61 1.90 22.91
C GLY A 227 -21.80 1.05 24.18
N VAL A 228 -20.69 0.71 24.84
CA VAL A 228 -20.67 -0.21 26.00
C VAL A 228 -19.86 0.35 27.16
N PHE A 229 -20.39 0.27 28.38
CA PHE A 229 -19.63 0.52 29.62
C PHE A 229 -19.56 -0.76 30.45
N VAL A 230 -18.37 -1.10 30.99
CA VAL A 230 -18.13 -2.30 31.81
C VAL A 230 -17.52 -1.90 33.16
N PHE A 231 -18.18 -2.26 34.27
CA PHE A 231 -17.75 -1.99 35.65
C PHE A 231 -17.67 -3.28 36.48
N ASN A 232 -16.49 -3.73 36.90
CA ASN A 232 -16.32 -5.02 37.60
C ASN A 232 -16.94 -6.24 36.87
N GLY A 233 -17.22 -6.11 35.57
CA GLY A 233 -17.87 -7.13 34.75
C GLY A 233 -16.96 -7.68 33.65
N VAL A 234 -17.51 -8.54 32.80
CA VAL A 234 -16.82 -9.09 31.64
C VAL A 234 -17.62 -8.78 30.38
N PHE A 235 -16.95 -8.26 29.37
CA PHE A 235 -17.47 -8.17 28.02
C PHE A 235 -16.64 -9.06 27.10
N ASP A 236 -17.23 -10.16 26.65
CA ASP A 236 -16.65 -11.11 25.69
C ASP A 236 -17.20 -10.78 24.28
N MET A 237 -16.34 -10.28 23.39
CA MET A 237 -16.72 -9.95 22.01
C MET A 237 -15.96 -10.86 21.03
N SER A 238 -16.72 -11.66 20.29
CA SER A 238 -16.24 -12.62 19.29
C SER A 238 -16.68 -12.28 17.86
N GLY A 239 -17.53 -11.26 17.68
CA GLY A 239 -18.04 -10.81 16.40
C GLY A 239 -19.04 -9.67 16.57
N GLY A 240 -19.62 -9.20 15.46
CA GLY A 240 -20.53 -8.05 15.43
C GLY A 240 -19.81 -6.70 15.41
N SER A 241 -20.58 -5.61 15.41
CA SER A 241 -20.06 -4.25 15.26
C SER A 241 -20.55 -3.26 16.31
N ILE A 242 -19.68 -2.36 16.74
CA ILE A 242 -19.98 -1.20 17.59
C ILE A 242 -19.51 0.02 16.82
N SER A 243 -20.38 0.96 16.45
CA SER A 243 -19.98 2.08 15.59
C SER A 243 -20.83 3.34 15.76
N LYS A 244 -20.31 4.49 15.33
CA LYS A 244 -21.04 5.77 15.33
C LYS A 244 -21.61 6.18 16.71
N ASN A 245 -21.12 5.61 17.80
CA ASN A 245 -21.57 5.97 19.15
C ASN A 245 -20.95 7.32 19.55
N THR A 246 -21.45 7.93 20.62
CA THR A 246 -20.98 9.23 21.12
C THR A 246 -20.77 9.18 22.63
N ALA A 247 -19.57 9.55 23.09
CA ALA A 247 -19.33 9.78 24.51
C ALA A 247 -18.19 10.77 24.78
N SER A 248 -18.14 11.32 26.00
CA SER A 248 -17.00 12.12 26.46
C SER A 248 -15.75 11.25 26.70
N SER A 249 -15.95 9.96 26.98
CA SER A 249 -14.89 8.98 27.19
C SER A 249 -15.40 7.58 26.86
N GLY A 250 -14.66 6.76 26.11
CA GLY A 250 -15.08 5.40 25.78
C GLY A 250 -16.23 5.46 24.77
N VAL A 251 -16.01 6.10 23.62
CA VAL A 251 -17.00 6.25 22.55
C VAL A 251 -17.53 4.88 22.14
N GLY A 252 -16.63 3.95 21.84
CA GLY A 252 -16.97 2.56 21.57
C GLY A 252 -17.21 1.80 22.88
N VAL A 253 -16.14 1.61 23.67
CA VAL A 253 -16.18 0.83 24.91
C VAL A 253 -15.41 1.54 26.03
N PHE A 254 -15.99 1.60 27.22
CA PHE A 254 -15.31 2.01 28.45
C PHE A 254 -15.23 0.84 29.42
N VAL A 255 -14.03 0.50 29.90
CA VAL A 255 -13.83 -0.52 30.95
C VAL A 255 -13.26 0.11 32.22
N ASP A 256 -13.97 -0.01 33.32
CA ASP A 256 -13.56 0.49 34.65
C ASP A 256 -13.51 -0.60 35.73
N SER A 257 -12.77 -0.32 36.81
CA SER A 257 -12.85 -1.02 38.10
C SER A 257 -12.90 -2.55 37.99
N ARG A 258 -11.75 -3.20 37.71
CA ARG A 258 -11.60 -4.65 37.49
C ARG A 258 -12.45 -5.25 36.37
N GLY A 259 -13.15 -4.43 35.58
CA GLY A 259 -13.81 -4.88 34.36
C GLY A 259 -12.81 -5.50 33.38
N GLN A 260 -13.29 -6.39 32.53
CA GLN A 260 -12.50 -7.04 31.49
C GLN A 260 -13.21 -6.91 30.15
N LEU A 261 -12.49 -6.44 29.13
CA LEU A 261 -12.84 -6.63 27.73
C LEU A 261 -12.00 -7.79 27.20
N ARG A 262 -12.67 -8.78 26.61
CA ARG A 262 -12.07 -9.98 26.02
C ARG A 262 -12.46 -10.06 24.56
N LEU A 263 -11.45 -10.03 23.69
CA LEU A 263 -11.64 -10.01 22.24
C LEU A 263 -11.17 -11.33 21.61
N SER A 264 -11.90 -11.78 20.58
CA SER A 264 -11.54 -12.93 19.74
C SER A 264 -12.21 -12.86 18.34
N SER A 265 -11.68 -13.59 17.37
CA SER A 265 -12.13 -13.66 15.96
C SER A 265 -12.06 -12.32 15.20
N ALA A 266 -13.20 -11.71 14.84
CA ALA A 266 -13.25 -10.50 13.98
C ALA A 266 -14.28 -9.46 14.49
N PRO A 267 -14.11 -8.92 15.71
CA PRO A 267 -14.98 -7.87 16.24
C PRO A 267 -14.66 -6.53 15.56
N VAL A 268 -15.69 -5.72 15.27
CA VAL A 268 -15.52 -4.35 14.75
C VAL A 268 -15.92 -3.34 15.81
N ILE A 269 -14.99 -2.49 16.25
CA ILE A 269 -15.27 -1.39 17.18
C ILE A 269 -14.74 -0.10 16.57
N ASP A 270 -15.67 0.76 16.17
CA ASP A 270 -15.44 2.13 15.70
C ASP A 270 -15.72 3.10 16.87
N GLY A 271 -14.69 3.85 17.25
CA GLY A 271 -14.65 4.76 18.41
C GLY A 271 -13.56 4.39 19.43
N ASP A 272 -13.22 5.34 20.31
CA ASP A 272 -12.18 5.11 21.33
C ASP A 272 -12.58 3.99 22.31
N ILE A 273 -11.55 3.26 22.78
CA ILE A 273 -11.68 2.31 23.88
C ILE A 273 -10.88 2.85 25.06
N ARG A 274 -11.57 3.15 26.16
CA ARG A 274 -10.97 3.64 27.40
C ARG A 274 -10.83 2.53 28.41
N PHE A 275 -9.66 2.46 29.02
CA PHE A 275 -9.37 1.55 30.11
C PHE A 275 -9.06 2.32 31.39
N GLY A 276 -9.59 1.84 32.50
CA GLY A 276 -9.10 2.17 33.83
C GLY A 276 -7.77 1.45 34.13
N ARG A 277 -7.53 1.16 35.40
CA ARG A 277 -6.24 0.64 35.91
C ARG A 277 -5.88 -0.82 35.53
N TYR A 278 -6.63 -1.50 34.66
CA TYR A 278 -6.56 -2.96 34.50
C TYR A 278 -6.31 -3.42 33.06
N PRO A 279 -5.62 -4.57 32.87
CA PRO A 279 -5.20 -5.09 31.56
C PRO A 279 -6.35 -5.42 30.61
N ILE A 280 -6.11 -5.19 29.31
CA ILE A 280 -6.84 -5.83 28.20
C ILE A 280 -6.45 -7.31 28.13
N VAL A 281 -7.42 -8.20 27.89
CA VAL A 281 -7.18 -9.63 27.69
C VAL A 281 -7.61 -10.04 26.28
N ILE A 282 -6.65 -10.39 25.42
CA ILE A 282 -6.92 -10.96 24.10
C ILE A 282 -6.93 -12.48 24.24
N THR A 283 -8.02 -13.10 23.81
CA THR A 283 -8.28 -14.54 24.03
C THR A 283 -8.29 -15.35 22.73
N GLY A 284 -8.22 -14.69 21.58
CA GLY A 284 -8.22 -15.29 20.24
C GLY A 284 -7.76 -14.32 19.15
N PRO A 285 -7.68 -14.76 17.87
CA PRO A 285 -7.27 -13.93 16.72
C PRO A 285 -8.04 -12.61 16.63
N LEU A 286 -7.43 -11.56 16.06
CA LEU A 286 -8.08 -10.27 15.76
C LEU A 286 -7.96 -9.95 14.26
N SER A 287 -8.79 -9.03 13.75
CA SER A 287 -8.79 -8.50 12.37
C SER A 287 -8.38 -7.01 12.32
N ASN A 288 -7.85 -6.55 11.18
CA ASN A 288 -7.17 -5.25 11.00
C ASN A 288 -7.99 -4.20 10.22
N THR A 289 -9.32 -4.26 10.22
CA THR A 289 -10.16 -3.39 9.39
C THR A 289 -10.08 -1.91 9.76
N GLU A 290 -9.80 -1.59 11.03
CA GLU A 290 -9.36 -0.27 11.55
C GLU A 290 -8.67 -0.49 12.92
N PRO A 291 -7.57 0.21 13.26
CA PRO A 291 -6.89 0.02 14.55
C PRO A 291 -7.71 0.56 15.74
N PHE A 292 -7.72 -0.15 16.85
CA PHE A 292 -8.34 0.30 18.11
C PHE A 292 -7.63 1.54 18.65
N GLN A 293 -8.34 2.66 18.72
CA GLN A 293 -7.82 3.89 19.32
C GLN A 293 -7.82 3.76 20.85
N LEU A 294 -6.63 3.69 21.43
CA LEU A 294 -6.41 3.64 22.87
C LEU A 294 -6.02 5.01 23.40
N THR A 295 -6.66 5.41 24.50
CA THR A 295 -6.43 6.70 25.16
C THR A 295 -6.37 6.53 26.68
N ASN A 296 -5.42 7.19 27.35
CA ASN A 296 -5.06 7.06 28.77
C ASN A 296 -4.69 5.61 29.20
N VAL A 297 -3.71 4.99 28.54
CA VAL A 297 -3.25 3.64 28.90
C VAL A 297 -2.27 3.68 30.07
N ASP A 298 -2.77 3.62 31.30
CA ASP A 298 -1.96 3.60 32.54
C ASP A 298 -1.57 2.16 32.99
N SER A 299 -1.91 1.12 32.23
CA SER A 299 -1.82 -0.27 32.70
C SER A 299 -1.19 -1.25 31.71
N GLN A 300 -0.55 -2.28 32.26
CA GLN A 300 0.12 -3.34 31.51
C GLN A 300 -0.90 -4.23 30.82
N PHE A 301 -0.60 -4.71 29.63
CA PHE A 301 -1.34 -5.75 28.92
C PHE A 301 -0.87 -7.13 29.40
N THR A 302 -1.79 -8.07 29.59
CA THR A 302 -1.45 -9.47 29.91
C THR A 302 -2.05 -10.38 28.85
N THR A 303 -1.27 -10.76 27.84
CA THR A 303 -1.69 -11.77 26.85
C THR A 303 -0.51 -12.62 26.41
N ASN A 304 -0.78 -13.81 25.85
CA ASN A 304 0.20 -14.61 25.12
C ASN A 304 0.34 -14.05 23.69
N TRP A 305 1.02 -12.92 23.59
CA TRP A 305 1.06 -11.96 22.47
C TRP A 305 1.37 -12.48 21.05
N ASN A 306 1.85 -13.72 20.87
CA ASN A 306 2.27 -14.23 19.56
C ASN A 306 1.31 -15.26 18.93
N THR A 307 0.44 -15.90 19.70
CA THR A 307 -0.36 -17.04 19.19
C THR A 307 -1.70 -16.59 18.59
N TYR A 308 -2.15 -15.37 18.92
CA TYR A 308 -3.50 -14.88 18.66
C TYR A 308 -3.55 -13.54 17.88
N MET A 309 -2.49 -13.15 17.17
CA MET A 309 -2.49 -11.95 16.30
C MET A 309 -2.11 -12.27 14.84
N GLN A 310 -2.33 -13.53 14.44
CA GLN A 310 -2.04 -14.04 13.08
C GLN A 310 -0.58 -13.81 12.60
N GLY A 311 0.36 -13.53 13.51
CA GLY A 311 1.75 -13.26 13.18
C GLY A 311 2.04 -11.84 12.66
N GLU A 312 1.06 -10.92 12.70
CA GLU A 312 1.24 -9.52 12.29
C GLU A 312 1.76 -8.62 13.43
N ASP A 313 2.30 -7.46 13.06
CA ASP A 313 2.71 -6.41 14.01
C ASP A 313 1.51 -5.94 14.84
N PRO A 314 1.56 -6.05 16.19
CA PRO A 314 0.53 -5.56 17.09
C PRO A 314 0.13 -4.09 16.88
N ALA A 315 1.05 -3.25 16.38
CA ALA A 315 0.76 -1.84 16.07
C ALA A 315 -0.29 -1.65 14.96
N LYS A 316 -0.59 -2.69 14.18
CA LYS A 316 -1.67 -2.65 13.17
C LYS A 316 -3.07 -2.76 13.79
N TYR A 317 -3.18 -3.34 14.97
CA TYR A 317 -4.46 -3.54 15.65
C TYR A 317 -4.78 -2.41 16.63
N PHE A 318 -3.80 -1.58 17.01
CA PHE A 318 -3.97 -0.52 18.00
C PHE A 318 -3.27 0.76 17.55
N SER A 319 -3.95 1.88 17.74
CA SER A 319 -3.43 3.24 17.54
C SER A 319 -3.51 3.99 18.86
N ILE A 320 -2.53 4.85 19.13
CA ILE A 320 -2.45 5.62 20.38
C ILE A 320 -2.61 7.10 20.05
N ASP A 321 -3.32 7.85 20.89
CA ASP A 321 -3.42 9.30 20.76
C ASP A 321 -2.08 9.98 21.12
N LYS A 322 -1.79 11.08 20.43
CA LYS A 322 -0.50 11.80 20.36
C LYS A 322 0.03 12.34 21.69
N THR A 323 -0.67 12.13 22.80
CA THR A 323 -0.30 12.57 24.16
C THR A 323 0.23 11.46 25.05
N ASP A 324 0.00 10.19 24.72
CA ASP A 324 0.31 9.06 25.62
C ASP A 324 1.48 8.23 25.08
N CYS A 325 2.68 8.48 25.62
CA CYS A 325 3.93 7.86 25.19
C CYS A 325 4.10 6.42 25.72
N HIS A 326 3.19 5.48 25.44
CA HIS A 326 3.27 4.14 26.04
C HIS A 326 2.86 2.99 25.09
N LEU A 327 3.67 2.66 24.09
CA LEU A 327 3.85 1.27 23.64
C LEU A 327 5.11 1.09 22.79
N GLY A 328 5.93 0.09 23.10
CA GLY A 328 7.06 -0.34 22.26
C GLY A 328 7.47 -1.79 22.56
N LEU A 329 7.80 -2.55 21.51
CA LEU A 329 8.24 -3.95 21.58
C LEU A 329 9.77 -4.06 21.60
N SER A 330 10.32 -5.07 22.28
CA SER A 330 11.69 -5.55 22.07
C SER A 330 11.72 -6.77 21.15
N TYR A 331 12.86 -7.05 20.52
CA TYR A 331 13.09 -8.14 19.55
C TYR A 331 12.73 -9.54 20.07
N ASP A 332 12.62 -9.71 21.40
CA ASP A 332 12.40 -10.99 22.07
C ASP A 332 10.96 -11.17 22.60
N GLY A 333 10.06 -10.20 22.38
CA GLY A 333 8.64 -10.31 22.73
C GLY A 333 8.31 -10.16 24.23
N GLU A 334 9.24 -9.71 25.07
CA GLU A 334 8.94 -9.19 26.42
C GLU A 334 8.70 -7.67 26.40
N VAL A 335 7.70 -7.23 27.16
CA VAL A 335 7.32 -5.83 27.36
C VAL A 335 8.41 -5.13 28.19
N ILE A 336 9.13 -4.18 27.59
CA ILE A 336 10.01 -3.27 28.34
C ILE A 336 9.38 -1.87 28.35
N VAL A 337 9.29 -1.29 29.55
CA VAL A 337 9.03 0.15 29.75
C VAL A 337 10.31 0.93 29.41
N LEU A 338 10.37 1.64 28.29
CA LEU A 338 11.46 2.59 27.94
C LEU A 338 10.91 3.62 26.93
N ALA A 339 11.18 4.92 26.95
CA ALA A 339 11.89 5.83 27.86
C ALA A 339 11.41 7.27 27.49
N ASP A 340 11.58 8.24 28.38
CA ASP A 340 11.26 9.66 28.12
C ASP A 340 12.19 10.31 27.05
N SER A 341 13.06 9.54 26.39
CA SER A 341 13.99 10.00 25.37
C SER A 341 14.42 8.92 24.35
N TYR A 342 14.61 9.34 23.09
CA TYR A 342 15.16 8.54 21.99
C TYR A 342 16.59 9.00 21.63
N THR A 343 17.44 8.12 21.09
CA THR A 343 18.81 8.48 20.70
C THR A 343 18.85 9.21 19.36
N VAL A 344 19.80 10.14 19.22
CA VAL A 344 20.10 10.82 17.96
C VAL A 344 21.55 10.54 17.55
N THR A 345 21.72 10.04 16.33
CA THR A 345 23.03 9.81 15.70
C THR A 345 23.23 10.84 14.59
N LEU A 346 24.34 11.58 14.65
CA LEU A 346 24.70 12.57 13.63
C LEU A 346 25.97 12.14 12.91
N ASN A 347 25.84 11.73 11.65
CA ASN A 347 26.93 11.39 10.75
C ASN A 347 27.49 12.65 10.09
N THR A 348 28.61 13.16 10.60
CA THR A 348 29.17 14.46 10.16
C THR A 348 29.85 14.42 8.79
N ASN A 349 30.05 13.25 8.20
CA ASN A 349 30.73 13.05 6.91
C ASN A 349 32.05 13.85 6.84
N GLU A 350 32.96 13.56 7.78
CA GLU A 350 34.27 14.21 7.97
C GLU A 350 34.23 15.67 8.45
N GLY A 351 33.04 16.23 8.71
CA GLY A 351 32.88 17.53 9.38
C GLY A 351 33.03 17.46 10.90
N ALA A 352 33.14 18.62 11.54
CA ALA A 352 33.25 18.78 12.99
C ALA A 352 32.14 19.71 13.53
N ILE A 353 31.37 19.22 14.51
CA ILE A 353 30.31 20.01 15.19
C ILE A 353 30.98 20.90 16.25
N ASN A 354 30.84 22.21 16.12
CA ASN A 354 31.45 23.19 17.02
C ASN A 354 30.53 23.60 18.18
N GLY A 355 29.22 23.39 18.05
CA GLY A 355 28.22 23.66 19.10
C GLY A 355 26.86 23.01 18.83
N GLY A 356 26.06 22.83 19.89
CA GLY A 356 24.67 22.34 19.78
C GLY A 356 24.53 20.84 19.48
N ASN A 357 25.55 20.02 19.75
CA ASN A 357 25.47 18.57 19.53
C ASN A 357 24.36 17.93 20.39
N ILE A 358 23.52 17.12 19.75
CA ILE A 358 22.46 16.37 20.41
C ILE A 358 22.75 14.87 20.29
N THR A 359 22.51 14.14 21.38
CA THR A 359 22.67 12.67 21.42
C THR A 359 21.36 11.96 21.75
N SER A 360 20.33 12.72 22.13
CA SER A 360 18.99 12.24 22.39
C SER A 360 17.96 13.38 22.30
N TYR A 361 16.69 13.05 22.10
CA TYR A 361 15.56 14.00 22.17
C TYR A 361 14.38 13.41 22.97
N THR A 362 13.55 14.28 23.55
CA THR A 362 12.33 13.89 24.28
C THR A 362 11.13 13.85 23.34
N CYS A 363 10.43 12.72 23.35
CA CYS A 363 9.20 12.51 22.59
C CYS A 363 8.14 13.59 22.92
N GLY A 364 7.46 14.13 21.90
CA GLY A 364 6.44 15.17 22.09
C GLY A 364 6.96 16.59 22.30
N VAL A 365 8.29 16.79 22.41
CA VAL A 365 8.90 18.13 22.58
C VAL A 365 9.65 18.57 21.32
N GLY A 366 10.40 17.67 20.69
CA GLY A 366 11.29 17.99 19.57
C GLY A 366 12.59 18.70 19.99
N THR A 367 13.52 18.88 19.04
CA THR A 367 14.80 19.59 19.26
C THR A 367 15.46 20.00 17.92
N PRO A 368 16.07 21.19 17.80
CA PRO A 368 16.75 21.60 16.57
C PRO A 368 18.07 20.85 16.35
N LEU A 369 18.43 20.61 15.08
CA LEU A 369 19.72 20.02 14.71
C LEU A 369 20.84 21.07 14.73
N PRO A 370 22.10 20.69 15.01
CA PRO A 370 23.21 21.63 15.09
C PRO A 370 23.52 22.26 13.73
N THR A 371 23.63 23.58 13.69
CA THR A 371 23.99 24.34 12.47
C THR A 371 25.43 24.86 12.48
N ASP A 372 26.06 24.91 13.65
CA ASP A 372 27.47 25.30 13.80
C ASP A 372 28.39 24.09 13.60
N ILE A 373 28.60 23.73 12.33
CA ILE A 373 29.43 22.62 11.89
C ILE A 373 30.39 23.11 10.79
N THR A 374 31.62 22.59 10.76
CA THR A 374 32.65 23.01 9.80
C THR A 374 33.37 21.82 9.15
N ARG A 375 33.74 22.00 7.87
CA ARG A 375 34.63 21.11 7.12
C ARG A 375 35.52 21.95 6.20
N SER A 376 36.83 21.80 6.30
CA SER A 376 37.79 22.65 5.56
C SER A 376 37.60 22.50 4.05
N GLY A 377 37.44 23.61 3.32
CA GLY A 377 37.27 23.61 1.86
C GLY A 377 35.86 23.26 1.36
N TYR A 378 34.89 23.07 2.26
CA TYR A 378 33.49 22.79 1.92
C TYR A 378 32.53 23.78 2.61
N THR A 379 31.33 23.91 2.05
CA THR A 379 30.18 24.63 2.62
C THR A 379 29.15 23.60 3.09
N PHE A 380 28.56 23.81 4.28
CA PHE A 380 27.54 22.93 4.84
C PHE A 380 26.17 23.21 4.20
N ASP A 381 25.55 22.19 3.60
CA ASP A 381 24.28 22.34 2.89
C ASP A 381 23.06 21.92 3.71
N GLY A 382 23.25 21.23 4.84
CA GLY A 382 22.18 20.78 5.72
C GLY A 382 22.32 19.33 6.19
N TRP A 383 21.43 18.93 7.10
CA TRP A 383 21.28 17.54 7.54
C TRP A 383 20.22 16.84 6.71
N TYR A 384 20.41 15.56 6.43
CA TYR A 384 19.46 14.74 5.68
C TYR A 384 19.16 13.46 6.45
N ALA A 385 17.93 12.96 6.33
CA ALA A 385 17.50 11.72 7.00
C ALA A 385 17.96 10.45 6.28
N SER A 386 18.65 10.58 5.15
CA SER A 386 19.21 9.48 4.38
C SER A 386 20.68 9.73 4.03
N ALA A 387 21.46 8.65 3.98
CA ALA A 387 22.88 8.67 3.64
C ALA A 387 23.17 9.06 2.19
N ASP A 388 22.20 8.87 1.28
CA ASP A 388 22.26 9.28 -0.13
C ASP A 388 21.83 10.74 -0.35
N PHE A 389 21.44 11.44 0.72
CA PHE A 389 20.92 12.81 0.71
C PHE A 389 19.65 13.00 -0.13
N SER A 390 18.83 11.95 -0.29
CA SER A 390 17.47 12.06 -0.80
C SER A 390 16.56 12.82 0.18
N GLY A 391 15.53 13.48 -0.37
CA GLY A 391 14.58 14.27 0.40
C GLY A 391 15.03 15.69 0.73
N GLU A 392 14.22 16.40 1.51
CA GLU A 392 14.47 17.77 1.93
C GLU A 392 15.42 17.83 3.15
N PRO A 393 16.20 18.92 3.30
CA PRO A 393 17.08 19.09 4.44
C PRO A 393 16.28 19.20 5.75
N VAL A 394 16.71 18.45 6.75
CA VAL A 394 16.14 18.43 8.10
C VAL A 394 16.83 19.48 8.95
N THR A 395 16.04 20.34 9.59
CA THR A 395 16.54 21.40 10.47
C THR A 395 16.26 21.12 11.94
N GLU A 396 15.25 20.29 12.25
CA GLU A 396 14.86 19.90 13.59
C GLU A 396 14.21 18.52 13.62
N ILE A 397 14.25 17.89 14.79
CA ILE A 397 13.36 16.78 15.16
C ILE A 397 12.11 17.41 15.76
N THR A 398 10.94 17.11 15.21
CA THR A 398 9.67 17.73 15.61
C THR A 398 9.03 17.03 16.81
N ALA A 399 8.02 17.65 17.42
CA ALA A 399 7.21 17.00 18.46
C ALA A 399 6.43 15.77 17.95
N ALA A 400 6.23 15.65 16.63
CA ALA A 400 5.55 14.52 16.00
C ALA A 400 6.52 13.39 15.61
N ASP A 401 7.82 13.56 15.84
CA ASP A 401 8.83 12.57 15.50
C ASP A 401 9.00 11.51 16.59
N TYR A 402 9.04 10.24 16.18
CA TYR A 402 9.22 9.09 17.07
C TYR A 402 10.41 8.23 16.64
N GLY A 403 10.92 7.44 17.59
CA GLY A 403 12.01 6.49 17.38
C GLY A 403 13.40 7.13 17.37
N ASN A 404 14.43 6.28 17.34
CA ASN A 404 15.81 6.74 17.21
C ASN A 404 16.00 7.42 15.84
N LYS A 405 16.71 8.55 15.83
CA LYS A 405 16.95 9.32 14.61
C LYS A 405 18.40 9.25 14.19
N GLU A 406 18.62 9.20 12.90
CA GLU A 406 19.94 9.27 12.29
C GLU A 406 19.93 10.29 11.15
N PHE A 407 20.95 11.15 11.10
CA PHE A 407 21.07 12.19 10.08
C PHE A 407 22.48 12.29 9.53
N TRP A 408 22.61 12.70 8.26
CA TRP A 408 23.88 12.82 7.54
C TRP A 408 24.12 14.27 7.08
N ALA A 409 25.32 14.79 7.30
CA ALA A 409 25.72 16.12 6.88
C ALA A 409 26.08 16.16 5.39
N LYS A 410 25.42 17.03 4.62
CA LYS A 410 25.74 17.28 3.21
C LYS A 410 26.70 18.46 3.07
N TRP A 411 27.66 18.32 2.15
CA TRP A 411 28.74 19.28 1.94
C TRP A 411 28.93 19.59 0.46
N THR A 412 28.96 20.86 0.08
CA THR A 412 29.33 21.34 -1.26
C THR A 412 30.78 21.82 -1.26
N ALA A 413 31.59 21.35 -2.21
CA ALA A 413 32.98 21.79 -2.34
C ALA A 413 33.06 23.26 -2.76
N ASN A 414 33.94 24.04 -2.10
CA ASN A 414 34.10 25.45 -2.41
C ASN A 414 34.81 25.65 -3.76
N THR A 415 34.35 26.65 -4.53
CA THR A 415 35.01 27.12 -5.75
C THR A 415 35.81 28.38 -5.47
N TYR A 416 37.05 28.42 -5.95
CA TYR A 416 37.97 29.55 -5.77
C TYR A 416 38.34 30.16 -7.12
N GLY A 417 38.49 31.49 -7.16
CA GLY A 417 38.85 32.21 -8.36
C GLY A 417 40.32 32.03 -8.74
N VAL A 418 40.60 31.96 -10.04
CA VAL A 418 41.96 31.96 -10.60
C VAL A 418 42.15 33.18 -11.50
N THR A 419 43.27 33.87 -11.30
CA THR A 419 43.69 35.00 -12.13
C THR A 419 44.93 34.62 -12.94
N LEU A 420 44.83 34.69 -14.27
CA LEU A 420 45.95 34.42 -15.18
C LEU A 420 46.44 35.71 -15.82
N HIS A 421 47.68 36.09 -15.55
CA HIS A 421 48.34 37.24 -16.15
C HIS A 421 49.11 36.79 -17.40
N THR A 422 48.51 36.97 -18.58
CA THR A 422 49.04 36.44 -19.85
C THR A 422 50.19 37.27 -20.46
N ASP A 423 50.46 38.47 -19.96
CA ASP A 423 51.47 39.40 -20.49
C ASP A 423 51.36 39.59 -22.02
N GLY A 424 50.14 39.82 -22.51
CA GLY A 424 49.85 40.05 -23.93
C GLY A 424 49.69 38.79 -24.79
N GLY A 425 49.67 37.60 -24.19
CA GLY A 425 49.21 36.36 -24.84
C GLY A 425 47.69 36.14 -24.74
N THR A 426 47.18 35.25 -25.58
CA THR A 426 45.77 34.83 -25.64
C THR A 426 45.66 33.37 -25.21
N ILE A 427 44.69 33.05 -24.36
CA ILE A 427 44.35 31.67 -23.99
C ILE A 427 43.26 31.20 -24.97
N ASN A 428 43.55 30.14 -25.71
CA ASN A 428 42.66 29.67 -26.79
C ASN A 428 41.58 28.69 -26.29
N ASP A 429 41.81 28.04 -25.14
CA ASP A 429 40.91 27.05 -24.50
C ASP A 429 39.75 27.67 -23.68
N GLY A 430 39.46 28.96 -23.86
CA GLY A 430 38.44 29.68 -23.09
C GLY A 430 38.93 30.24 -21.75
N ALA A 431 38.05 30.95 -21.05
CA ALA A 431 38.42 31.68 -19.83
C ALA A 431 38.59 30.70 -18.65
N PHE A 432 39.83 30.50 -18.19
CA PHE A 432 40.14 29.76 -16.97
C PHE A 432 40.08 30.71 -15.77
N THR A 433 38.96 30.68 -15.03
CA THR A 433 38.65 31.69 -14.00
C THR A 433 38.43 31.12 -12.61
N SER A 434 38.37 29.79 -12.45
CA SER A 434 38.17 29.16 -11.12
C SER A 434 38.62 27.71 -11.07
N TYR A 435 38.73 27.16 -9.86
CA TYR A 435 38.94 25.74 -9.58
C TYR A 435 38.11 25.30 -8.36
N THR A 436 37.81 24.00 -8.27
CA THR A 436 37.01 23.42 -7.17
C THR A 436 37.91 22.64 -6.20
N TYR A 437 37.75 22.87 -4.90
CA TYR A 437 38.45 22.11 -3.86
C TYR A 437 38.15 20.61 -3.95
N GLY A 438 39.14 19.76 -3.69
CA GLY A 438 39.02 18.29 -3.83
C GLY A 438 39.22 17.76 -5.25
N VAL A 439 39.08 18.61 -6.29
CA VAL A 439 39.33 18.26 -7.70
C VAL A 439 40.68 18.82 -8.17
N GLY A 440 40.98 20.07 -7.83
CA GLY A 440 42.11 20.81 -8.40
C GLY A 440 41.80 21.31 -9.82
N ALA A 441 42.82 21.71 -10.57
CA ALA A 441 42.68 22.07 -11.98
C ALA A 441 44.02 22.14 -12.71
N VAL A 442 44.08 21.71 -13.96
CA VAL A 442 45.26 21.88 -14.82
C VAL A 442 45.24 23.28 -15.43
N LEU A 443 46.38 23.98 -15.40
CA LEU A 443 46.49 25.32 -15.97
C LEU A 443 46.51 25.26 -17.52
N PRO A 444 45.94 26.24 -18.23
CA PRO A 444 45.86 26.22 -19.70
C PRO A 444 47.24 26.12 -20.34
N THR A 445 47.39 25.23 -21.32
CA THR A 445 48.65 25.07 -22.05
C THR A 445 48.59 25.63 -23.47
N ASP A 446 47.39 25.76 -24.06
CA ASP A 446 47.18 26.43 -25.35
C ASP A 446 47.09 27.95 -25.15
N VAL A 447 48.27 28.53 -24.93
CA VAL A 447 48.45 29.97 -24.76
C VAL A 447 49.38 30.45 -25.86
N GLU A 448 48.90 31.40 -26.66
CA GLU A 448 49.63 31.90 -27.81
C GLU A 448 49.99 33.38 -27.67
N ARG A 449 51.20 33.73 -28.09
CA ARG A 449 51.66 35.10 -28.26
C ARG A 449 52.49 35.17 -29.53
N SER A 450 52.02 35.94 -30.52
CA SER A 450 52.67 36.01 -31.84
C SER A 450 54.16 36.34 -31.73
N GLY A 451 55.01 35.47 -32.29
CA GLY A 451 56.47 35.60 -32.24
C GLY A 451 57.13 35.07 -30.95
N TYR A 452 56.39 34.42 -30.05
CA TYR A 452 56.90 33.87 -28.78
C TYR A 452 56.41 32.43 -28.54
N ARG A 453 57.22 31.67 -27.81
CA ARG A 453 56.98 30.34 -27.25
C ARG A 453 56.58 30.52 -25.80
N PHE A 454 55.50 29.86 -25.39
CA PHE A 454 55.10 29.79 -23.99
C PHE A 454 56.03 28.85 -23.20
N ASP A 455 56.60 29.35 -22.10
CA ASP A 455 57.53 28.59 -21.23
C ASP A 455 56.86 28.09 -19.94
N GLY A 456 55.57 28.39 -19.73
CA GLY A 456 54.79 27.94 -18.58
C GLY A 456 54.26 29.07 -17.68
N TRP A 457 53.45 28.68 -16.70
CA TRP A 457 52.89 29.55 -15.67
C TRP A 457 53.76 29.56 -14.41
N TYR A 458 53.84 30.71 -13.74
CA TYR A 458 54.60 30.86 -12.48
C TYR A 458 53.73 31.49 -11.40
N ALA A 459 53.95 31.12 -10.14
CA ALA A 459 53.20 31.64 -8.99
C ALA A 459 53.64 33.05 -8.54
N SER A 460 54.62 33.65 -9.21
CA SER A 460 55.12 35.00 -8.92
C SER A 460 55.43 35.77 -10.21
N ALA A 461 55.20 37.07 -10.18
CA ALA A 461 55.42 37.99 -11.30
C ALA A 461 56.90 38.17 -11.69
N ASP A 462 57.83 37.87 -10.78
CA ASP A 462 59.27 37.87 -11.05
C ASP A 462 59.78 36.54 -11.65
N PHE A 463 58.86 35.58 -11.87
CA PHE A 463 59.15 34.23 -12.35
C PHE A 463 60.14 33.45 -11.46
N SER A 464 60.17 33.76 -10.16
CA SER A 464 60.88 32.94 -9.17
C SER A 464 60.13 31.63 -8.91
N GLY A 465 60.89 30.56 -8.67
CA GLY A 465 60.35 29.20 -8.47
C GLY A 465 60.23 28.38 -9.76
N GLU A 466 59.66 27.18 -9.62
CA GLU A 466 59.42 26.25 -10.72
C GLU A 466 58.10 26.57 -11.45
N PRO A 467 57.97 26.20 -12.74
CA PRO A 467 56.72 26.37 -13.45
C PRO A 467 55.61 25.52 -12.83
N VAL A 468 54.44 26.14 -12.68
CA VAL A 468 53.22 25.51 -12.17
C VAL A 468 52.41 25.00 -13.35
N THR A 469 52.04 23.73 -13.32
CA THR A 469 51.21 23.12 -14.37
C THR A 469 49.79 22.83 -13.89
N GLU A 470 49.57 22.78 -12.57
CA GLU A 470 48.28 22.46 -11.97
C GLU A 470 48.11 23.13 -10.60
N ILE A 471 46.84 23.33 -10.23
CA ILE A 471 46.38 23.59 -8.87
C ILE A 471 45.99 22.24 -8.28
N THR A 472 46.52 21.88 -7.12
CA THR A 472 46.28 20.57 -6.51
C THR A 472 44.89 20.48 -5.88
N SER A 473 44.39 19.26 -5.68
CA SER A 473 43.10 19.02 -5.02
C SER A 473 43.05 19.52 -3.56
N THR A 474 44.21 19.76 -2.94
CA THR A 474 44.33 20.27 -1.56
C THR A 474 44.49 21.78 -1.45
N ASP A 475 44.63 22.49 -2.57
CA ASP A 475 44.85 23.94 -2.57
C ASP A 475 43.62 24.73 -2.14
N LEU A 476 43.81 25.70 -1.23
CA LEU A 476 42.74 26.58 -0.75
C LEU A 476 42.95 28.03 -1.22
N GLY A 477 41.83 28.71 -1.46
CA GLY A 477 41.78 30.14 -1.71
C GLY A 477 42.07 30.54 -3.17
N ASN A 478 41.81 31.80 -3.49
CA ASN A 478 42.04 32.32 -4.83
C ASN A 478 43.52 32.27 -5.21
N LYS A 479 43.81 31.93 -6.47
CA LYS A 479 45.18 31.78 -7.00
C LYS A 479 45.46 32.79 -8.12
N ALA A 480 46.73 33.15 -8.29
CA ALA A 480 47.20 33.99 -9.38
C ALA A 480 48.47 33.43 -10.01
N PHE A 481 48.57 33.44 -11.34
CA PHE A 481 49.73 32.94 -12.09
C PHE A 481 50.13 33.88 -13.24
N TRP A 482 51.43 33.88 -13.59
CA TRP A 482 52.02 34.73 -14.62
C TRP A 482 52.65 33.92 -15.74
N ALA A 483 52.34 34.27 -17.00
CA ALA A 483 52.85 33.61 -18.19
C ALA A 483 54.29 34.05 -18.50
N LYS A 484 55.18 33.09 -18.76
CA LYS A 484 56.54 33.34 -19.23
C LYS A 484 56.69 33.02 -20.72
N TRP A 485 57.44 33.86 -21.44
CA TRP A 485 57.54 33.81 -22.91
C TRP A 485 59.00 33.87 -23.41
N THR A 486 59.33 33.12 -24.46
CA THR A 486 60.61 33.19 -25.20
C THR A 486 60.39 33.46 -26.69
N VAL A 487 61.09 34.39 -27.33
CA VAL A 487 60.92 34.71 -28.77
C VAL A 487 61.22 33.50 -29.70
N ILE A 488 60.38 33.26 -30.72
CA ILE A 488 60.54 32.21 -31.75
C ILE A 488 61.04 32.82 -33.07
N SER A 489 62.15 32.31 -33.61
CA SER A 489 62.54 32.51 -35.01
C SER A 489 61.90 31.46 -35.93
N SER A 490 61.25 31.94 -36.99
CA SER A 490 60.22 31.33 -37.86
C SER A 490 60.44 29.93 -38.48
N GLY A 491 59.35 29.15 -38.58
CA GLY A 491 59.12 28.05 -39.55
C GLY A 491 57.68 27.49 -39.47
N GLY A 492 56.92 27.45 -40.58
CA GLY A 492 55.47 27.22 -40.62
C GLY A 492 54.95 25.78 -40.86
N GLY A 493 53.64 25.57 -40.73
CA GLY A 493 52.92 24.30 -40.96
C GLY A 493 51.43 24.46 -41.32
N THR A 494 50.90 23.52 -42.10
CA THR A 494 49.62 23.39 -42.85
C THR A 494 48.31 23.24 -42.01
N PRO A 495 47.10 23.40 -42.60
CA PRO A 495 45.80 23.32 -41.89
C PRO A 495 45.44 21.91 -41.38
N ALA A 496 44.77 21.81 -40.23
CA ALA A 496 44.38 20.57 -39.56
C ALA A 496 43.09 19.92 -40.14
N LYS A 497 43.04 18.58 -40.17
CA LYS A 497 41.90 17.76 -40.64
C LYS A 497 40.74 17.75 -39.63
N THR A 498 39.48 17.65 -40.10
CA THR A 498 38.27 17.53 -39.25
C THR A 498 38.20 16.19 -38.51
N PRO A 499 37.41 16.05 -37.43
CA PRO A 499 37.23 14.77 -36.74
C PRO A 499 36.74 13.64 -37.66
N SER A 500 35.77 13.90 -38.54
CA SER A 500 35.29 12.93 -39.53
C SER A 500 36.42 12.46 -40.47
N GLN A 501 37.23 13.39 -40.98
CA GLN A 501 38.37 13.07 -41.84
C GLN A 501 39.42 12.24 -41.10
N GLN A 502 39.68 12.56 -39.84
CA GLN A 502 40.59 11.77 -39.01
C GLN A 502 40.04 10.37 -38.74
N ALA A 503 38.73 10.23 -38.49
CA ALA A 503 38.07 8.95 -38.27
C ALA A 503 38.17 8.06 -39.52
N ALA A 504 37.73 8.56 -40.67
CA ALA A 504 37.78 7.84 -41.95
C ALA A 504 39.21 7.41 -42.31
N ASP A 505 40.19 8.32 -42.23
CA ASP A 505 41.60 8.00 -42.50
C ASP A 505 42.16 6.92 -41.56
N ARG A 506 41.74 6.91 -40.28
CA ARG A 506 42.19 5.92 -39.30
C ARG A 506 41.53 4.58 -39.55
N ILE A 507 40.24 4.55 -39.86
CA ILE A 507 39.48 3.35 -40.23
C ILE A 507 40.11 2.71 -41.46
N GLU A 508 40.34 3.46 -42.55
CA GLU A 508 40.97 2.94 -43.78
C GLU A 508 42.33 2.27 -43.54
N ARG A 509 43.12 2.78 -42.58
CA ARG A 509 44.43 2.23 -42.21
C ARG A 509 44.37 1.15 -41.13
N ALA A 510 43.24 0.96 -40.48
CA ALA A 510 43.05 -0.03 -39.42
C ALA A 510 43.10 -1.45 -40.00
N LYS A 511 43.67 -2.38 -39.22
CA LYS A 511 43.65 -3.81 -39.53
C LYS A 511 42.38 -4.43 -38.97
N ASP A 512 41.98 -5.58 -39.51
CA ASP A 512 40.86 -6.35 -38.98
C ASP A 512 41.09 -6.71 -37.49
N GLY A 513 40.04 -6.60 -36.68
CA GLY A 513 40.02 -6.73 -35.23
C GLY A 513 40.45 -5.48 -34.45
N ALA A 514 40.77 -4.35 -35.10
CA ALA A 514 41.24 -3.15 -34.41
C ALA A 514 40.10 -2.23 -33.93
N THR A 515 40.32 -1.56 -32.79
CA THR A 515 39.50 -0.43 -32.32
C THR A 515 40.12 0.89 -32.75
N VAL A 516 39.34 1.73 -33.41
CA VAL A 516 39.69 3.11 -33.76
C VAL A 516 38.99 4.04 -32.80
N GLU A 517 39.77 4.77 -32.01
CA GLU A 517 39.24 5.78 -31.11
C GLU A 517 39.29 7.17 -31.75
N ILE A 518 38.18 7.90 -31.58
CA ILE A 518 38.10 9.34 -31.83
C ILE A 518 37.54 10.03 -30.60
N THR A 519 38.00 11.25 -30.34
CA THR A 519 37.47 12.09 -29.26
C THR A 519 36.88 13.34 -29.88
N LEU A 520 35.59 13.54 -29.65
CA LEU A 520 34.89 14.74 -30.07
C LEU A 520 34.93 15.76 -28.94
N LYS A 521 35.35 16.99 -29.24
CA LYS A 521 35.43 18.07 -28.25
C LYS A 521 34.04 18.69 -28.03
N THR A 522 33.87 19.42 -26.93
CA THR A 522 32.65 20.18 -26.64
C THR A 522 32.25 21.07 -27.83
N GLY A 523 31.00 20.92 -28.31
CA GLY A 523 30.49 21.63 -29.48
C GLY A 523 30.78 20.95 -30.84
N GLN A 524 31.52 19.84 -30.85
CA GLN A 524 31.66 18.96 -32.01
C GLN A 524 30.93 17.66 -31.68
N THR A 525 29.77 17.42 -32.28
CA THR A 525 29.00 16.18 -32.04
C THR A 525 28.68 15.44 -33.33
N LYS A 526 28.89 16.07 -34.48
CA LYS A 526 28.53 15.52 -35.79
C LYS A 526 29.65 14.70 -36.41
N LEU A 527 29.29 13.55 -36.97
CA LEU A 527 30.13 12.75 -37.86
C LEU A 527 29.44 12.60 -39.20
N ASP A 528 30.23 12.83 -40.25
CA ASP A 528 29.75 12.73 -41.62
C ASP A 528 29.55 11.25 -42.01
N LYS A 529 28.59 10.98 -42.89
CA LYS A 529 28.24 9.62 -43.32
C LYS A 529 29.43 8.81 -43.85
N GLU A 530 30.45 9.47 -44.42
CA GLU A 530 31.66 8.84 -44.96
C GLU A 530 32.43 8.05 -43.89
N VAL A 531 32.33 8.41 -42.60
CA VAL A 531 32.93 7.66 -41.50
C VAL A 531 32.31 6.27 -41.40
N PHE A 532 30.98 6.19 -41.48
CA PHE A 532 30.24 4.94 -41.39
C PHE A 532 30.32 4.13 -42.68
N GLU A 533 30.39 4.80 -43.84
CA GLU A 533 30.64 4.15 -45.13
C GLU A 533 32.03 3.45 -45.15
N ALA A 534 33.06 4.09 -44.59
CA ALA A 534 34.40 3.52 -44.48
C ALA A 534 34.48 2.33 -43.49
N LEU A 535 33.56 2.29 -42.52
CA LEU A 535 33.49 1.25 -41.49
C LEU A 535 32.67 0.03 -41.94
N ALA A 536 31.61 0.25 -42.74
CA ALA A 536 30.64 -0.78 -43.11
C ALA A 536 31.26 -2.07 -43.69
N GLY A 537 30.86 -3.22 -43.16
CA GLY A 537 31.32 -4.55 -43.54
C GLY A 537 32.75 -4.91 -43.10
N ARG A 538 33.46 -4.02 -42.39
CA ARG A 538 34.82 -4.27 -41.90
C ARG A 538 34.80 -4.80 -40.48
N ASP A 539 35.76 -5.68 -40.16
CA ASP A 539 36.02 -6.11 -38.80
C ASP A 539 36.85 -5.04 -38.06
N VAL A 540 36.26 -3.86 -37.87
CA VAL A 540 36.89 -2.72 -37.17
C VAL A 540 35.82 -2.12 -36.28
N THR A 541 36.18 -1.80 -35.03
CA THR A 541 35.28 -1.13 -34.09
C THR A 541 35.63 0.36 -34.03
N LEU A 542 34.65 1.23 -34.16
CA LEU A 542 34.81 2.67 -33.93
C LEU A 542 34.30 3.01 -32.53
N GLU A 543 35.15 3.65 -31.73
CA GLU A 543 34.82 4.21 -30.42
C GLU A 543 34.87 5.74 -30.48
N ILE A 544 33.76 6.38 -30.11
CA ILE A 544 33.56 7.82 -30.21
C ILE A 544 33.37 8.37 -28.81
N ASN A 545 34.45 8.94 -28.28
CA ASN A 545 34.51 9.51 -26.94
C ASN A 545 33.95 10.94 -26.94
N LEU A 546 32.96 11.19 -26.09
CA LEU A 546 32.30 12.47 -25.90
C LEU A 546 32.67 13.09 -24.54
N PRO A 547 32.53 14.41 -24.37
CA PRO A 547 32.64 15.04 -23.05
C PRO A 547 31.63 14.45 -22.06
N GLY A 548 31.97 14.42 -20.77
CA GLY A 548 31.10 13.88 -19.72
C GLY A 548 31.22 12.37 -19.50
N GLY A 549 32.23 11.72 -20.09
CA GLY A 549 32.52 10.29 -19.85
C GLY A 549 31.61 9.33 -20.62
N VAL A 550 30.87 9.83 -21.62
CA VAL A 550 29.99 9.04 -22.48
C VAL A 550 30.75 8.62 -23.74
N ALA A 551 30.53 7.40 -24.22
CA ALA A 551 31.12 6.93 -25.47
C ALA A 551 30.13 6.14 -26.32
N TRP A 552 30.18 6.33 -27.64
CA TRP A 552 29.49 5.46 -28.60
C TRP A 552 30.44 4.43 -29.17
N THR A 553 29.97 3.20 -29.35
CA THR A 553 30.72 2.12 -30.00
C THR A 553 29.89 1.46 -31.09
N VAL A 554 30.54 1.14 -32.20
CA VAL A 554 29.94 0.41 -33.34
C VAL A 554 30.97 -0.46 -34.05
N SER A 555 30.61 -1.70 -34.35
CA SER A 555 31.40 -2.57 -35.22
C SER A 555 30.98 -2.36 -36.67
N GLY A 556 31.95 -2.33 -37.59
CA GLY A 556 31.66 -2.31 -39.02
C GLY A 556 30.85 -3.50 -39.51
N GLN A 557 30.94 -4.65 -38.83
CA GLN A 557 30.14 -5.83 -39.13
C GLN A 557 28.65 -5.68 -38.78
N ASP A 558 28.32 -4.75 -37.89
CA ASP A 558 26.94 -4.48 -37.47
C ASP A 558 26.23 -3.45 -38.35
N ILE A 559 26.94 -2.86 -39.33
CA ILE A 559 26.39 -1.91 -40.31
C ILE A 559 25.99 -2.69 -41.57
N PRO A 560 24.68 -2.78 -41.91
CA PRO A 560 24.22 -3.46 -43.11
C PRO A 560 24.81 -2.84 -44.39
N ALA A 561 25.15 -3.68 -45.37
CA ALA A 561 25.72 -3.21 -46.64
C ALA A 561 24.76 -2.35 -47.48
N ASP A 562 23.45 -2.43 -47.20
CA ASP A 562 22.37 -1.67 -47.81
C ASP A 562 21.80 -0.58 -46.89
N ALA A 563 22.46 -0.28 -45.76
CA ALA A 563 22.03 0.76 -44.84
C ALA A 563 22.00 2.14 -45.53
N ASN A 564 20.91 2.89 -45.32
CA ASN A 564 20.79 4.26 -45.81
C ASN A 564 21.51 5.22 -44.86
N LEU A 565 22.82 5.37 -45.03
CA LEU A 565 23.67 6.16 -44.14
C LEU A 565 23.52 7.67 -44.37
N THR A 566 23.41 8.41 -43.28
CA THR A 566 23.37 9.88 -43.24
C THR A 566 24.36 10.40 -42.21
N ASP A 567 24.60 11.71 -42.21
CA ASP A 567 25.37 12.35 -41.14
C ASP A 567 24.64 12.17 -39.80
N LEU A 568 25.39 11.79 -38.76
CA LEU A 568 24.83 11.51 -37.44
C LEU A 568 25.32 12.54 -36.43
N ASP A 569 24.41 12.99 -35.56
CA ASP A 569 24.75 13.83 -34.41
C ASP A 569 24.86 12.95 -33.17
N MET A 570 26.09 12.71 -32.73
CA MET A 570 26.40 11.79 -31.63
C MET A 570 26.16 12.42 -30.25
N GLY A 571 25.65 13.65 -30.17
CA GLY A 571 25.47 14.36 -28.91
C GLY A 571 24.54 13.64 -27.94
N VAL A 572 24.99 13.49 -26.69
CA VAL A 572 24.23 12.89 -25.58
C VAL A 572 24.16 13.89 -24.44
N SER A 573 22.97 14.15 -23.93
CA SER A 573 22.77 14.90 -22.69
C SER A 573 22.22 13.94 -21.64
N MET A 574 22.96 13.78 -20.54
CA MET A 574 22.58 12.97 -19.39
C MET A 574 21.89 13.84 -18.33
N ASN A 575 21.08 13.23 -17.46
CA ASN A 575 20.35 13.88 -16.37
C ASN A 575 19.40 14.98 -16.86
N THR A 576 18.68 14.70 -17.94
CA THR A 576 17.65 15.61 -18.47
C THR A 576 16.37 15.54 -17.65
N SER A 577 15.42 16.44 -17.93
CA SER A 577 14.09 16.45 -17.29
C SER A 577 12.99 16.50 -18.36
N THR A 578 13.17 15.77 -19.46
CA THR A 578 12.31 15.79 -20.65
C THR A 578 11.10 14.87 -20.49
N ILE A 579 11.19 13.84 -19.66
CA ILE A 579 10.10 12.89 -19.38
C ILE A 579 9.42 13.34 -18.07
N PRO A 580 8.07 13.49 -18.05
CA PRO A 580 7.34 13.86 -16.85
C PRO A 580 7.56 12.87 -15.70
N VAL A 581 7.61 13.39 -14.46
CA VAL A 581 7.90 12.58 -13.27
C VAL A 581 6.85 11.50 -13.01
N ASP A 582 5.57 11.77 -13.28
CA ASP A 582 4.49 10.79 -13.08
C ASP A 582 4.63 9.57 -14.01
N ILE A 583 5.22 9.75 -15.20
CA ILE A 583 5.50 8.65 -16.14
C ILE A 583 6.69 7.80 -15.67
N ILE A 584 7.66 8.41 -15.00
CA ILE A 584 8.82 7.70 -14.44
C ILE A 584 8.40 6.91 -13.20
N ASN A 585 7.65 7.53 -12.30
CA ASN A 585 7.15 6.91 -11.07
C ASN A 585 6.21 5.73 -11.34
N ALA A 586 5.66 5.61 -12.56
CA ALA A 586 4.85 4.47 -12.97
C ALA A 586 5.67 3.18 -13.17
N VAL A 587 7.00 3.26 -13.31
CA VAL A 587 7.88 2.10 -13.33
C VAL A 587 8.21 1.71 -11.88
N THR A 588 7.49 0.73 -11.35
CA THR A 588 7.62 0.29 -9.96
C THR A 588 8.94 -0.43 -9.69
N GLY A 589 9.62 -0.13 -8.58
CA GLY A 589 10.80 -0.88 -8.09
C GLY A 589 12.13 -0.12 -8.11
N GLU A 590 12.16 1.09 -8.68
CA GLU A 590 13.42 1.76 -8.99
C GLU A 590 14.29 2.11 -7.75
N ILE A 591 15.58 1.78 -7.86
CA ILE A 591 16.63 2.25 -6.94
C ILE A 591 17.03 3.70 -7.31
N SER A 592 17.06 4.00 -8.62
CA SER A 592 17.42 5.31 -9.18
C SER A 592 17.01 5.38 -10.65
N THR A 593 16.76 6.58 -11.18
CA THR A 593 16.49 6.79 -12.62
C THR A 593 17.31 7.93 -13.20
N VAL A 594 17.88 7.69 -14.38
CA VAL A 594 18.67 8.65 -15.16
C VAL A 594 17.98 8.89 -16.50
N GLN A 595 17.49 10.11 -16.73
CA GLN A 595 16.98 10.49 -18.05
C GLN A 595 18.12 10.91 -18.98
N LEU A 596 17.99 10.60 -20.28
CA LEU A 596 18.89 11.10 -21.30
C LEU A 596 18.15 11.53 -22.57
N SER A 597 18.72 12.49 -23.27
CA SER A 597 18.25 12.93 -24.60
C SER A 597 19.39 12.88 -25.61
N LEU A 598 19.06 12.41 -26.81
CA LEU A 598 19.99 12.36 -27.94
C LEU A 598 19.79 13.57 -28.86
N ALA A 599 20.88 14.12 -29.40
CA ALA A 599 20.84 15.30 -30.26
C ALA A 599 20.36 15.02 -31.69
N HIS A 600 20.41 13.76 -32.12
CA HIS A 600 19.89 13.31 -33.40
C HIS A 600 18.38 13.06 -33.34
N GLU A 601 17.72 13.04 -34.49
CA GLU A 601 16.28 12.77 -34.61
C GLU A 601 16.04 11.63 -35.61
N GLY A 602 15.31 10.60 -35.19
CA GLY A 602 14.98 9.46 -36.05
C GLY A 602 15.93 8.26 -35.95
N ALA A 603 15.77 7.30 -36.86
CA ALA A 603 16.52 6.04 -36.86
C ALA A 603 17.98 6.23 -37.32
N PHE A 604 18.92 5.53 -36.67
CA PHE A 604 20.33 5.56 -37.06
C PHE A 604 20.64 4.73 -38.32
N GLY A 605 19.76 3.77 -38.64
CA GLY A 605 19.97 2.82 -39.75
C GLY A 605 20.81 1.59 -39.39
N PHE A 606 21.39 1.55 -38.18
CA PHE A 606 22.13 0.42 -37.60
C PHE A 606 22.10 0.52 -36.07
N THR A 607 22.65 -0.46 -35.36
CA THR A 607 22.70 -0.45 -33.88
C THR A 607 23.97 0.23 -33.38
N LEU A 608 23.81 1.25 -32.55
CA LEU A 608 24.89 1.89 -31.80
C LEU A 608 24.86 1.42 -30.34
N THR A 609 26.03 1.26 -29.72
CA THR A 609 26.11 0.95 -28.28
C THR A 609 26.64 2.16 -27.51
N LEU A 610 25.82 2.69 -26.61
CA LEU A 610 26.18 3.77 -25.70
C LEU A 610 26.80 3.19 -24.43
N SER A 611 27.99 3.64 -24.09
CA SER A 611 28.57 3.45 -22.76
C SER A 611 28.18 4.66 -21.91
N ALA A 612 27.23 4.45 -21.00
CA ALA A 612 26.69 5.48 -20.12
C ALA A 612 27.35 5.41 -18.72
N PRO A 613 27.88 6.52 -18.19
CA PRO A 613 28.37 6.59 -16.81
C PRO A 613 27.19 6.74 -15.84
N LEU A 614 26.90 5.69 -15.08
CA LEU A 614 25.79 5.67 -14.12
C LEU A 614 26.27 5.82 -12.67
N GLY A 615 27.55 5.57 -12.40
CA GLY A 615 28.13 5.70 -11.05
C GLY A 615 28.54 4.35 -10.47
N ARG A 616 29.62 4.34 -9.69
CA ARG A 616 30.19 3.11 -9.10
C ARG A 616 29.34 2.58 -7.94
N GLU A 617 28.56 3.44 -7.32
CA GLU A 617 27.54 3.14 -6.33
C GLU A 617 26.46 2.20 -6.88
N HIS A 618 26.26 2.16 -8.21
CA HIS A 618 25.31 1.28 -8.87
C HIS A 618 25.97 0.03 -9.47
N ALA A 619 27.23 -0.27 -9.12
CA ALA A 619 27.89 -1.47 -9.58
C ALA A 619 27.08 -2.73 -9.22
N ASP A 620 27.11 -3.72 -10.13
CA ASP A 620 26.39 -5.00 -10.01
C ASP A 620 24.85 -4.94 -10.15
N LEU A 621 24.25 -3.74 -10.20
CA LEU A 621 22.83 -3.52 -10.53
C LEU A 621 22.57 -3.60 -12.04
N TRP A 622 21.30 -3.54 -12.43
CA TRP A 622 20.84 -3.50 -13.82
C TRP A 622 20.44 -2.09 -14.24
N ALA A 623 20.92 -1.67 -15.40
CA ALA A 623 20.44 -0.49 -16.12
C ALA A 623 19.39 -0.92 -17.16
N ASN A 624 18.12 -0.62 -16.89
CA ASN A 624 16.98 -0.94 -17.75
C ASN A 624 16.62 0.29 -18.60
N LEU A 625 16.88 0.23 -19.91
CA LEU A 625 16.62 1.32 -20.84
C LEU A 625 15.17 1.30 -21.32
N TYR A 626 14.49 2.43 -21.17
CA TYR A 626 13.14 2.70 -21.65
C TYR A 626 13.14 3.83 -22.66
N HIS A 627 12.43 3.62 -23.76
CA HIS A 627 12.13 4.64 -24.74
C HIS A 627 10.82 5.33 -24.38
N TYR A 628 10.80 6.66 -24.33
CA TYR A 628 9.58 7.44 -24.16
C TYR A 628 8.89 7.71 -25.51
N ASP A 629 7.72 7.10 -25.71
CA ASP A 629 6.93 7.20 -26.94
C ASP A 629 5.44 7.37 -26.63
N ALA A 630 4.78 8.32 -27.30
CA ALA A 630 3.35 8.60 -27.20
C ALA A 630 2.78 8.71 -25.75
N GLY A 631 3.59 9.18 -24.80
CA GLY A 631 3.19 9.34 -23.39
C GLY A 631 3.47 8.12 -22.51
N ALA A 632 4.14 7.08 -23.01
CA ALA A 632 4.46 5.87 -22.26
C ALA A 632 5.95 5.49 -22.37
N LEU A 633 6.45 4.78 -21.36
CA LEU A 633 7.79 4.19 -21.37
C LEU A 633 7.73 2.76 -21.91
N LYS A 634 8.51 2.48 -22.96
CA LYS A 634 8.63 1.16 -23.60
C LYS A 634 10.02 0.60 -23.36
N PHE A 635 10.11 -0.52 -22.65
CA PHE A 635 11.39 -1.20 -22.41
C PHE A 635 12.09 -1.53 -23.73
N GLN A 636 13.41 -1.30 -23.78
CA GLN A 636 14.24 -1.53 -24.96
C GLN A 636 15.27 -2.63 -24.73
N THR A 637 16.08 -2.46 -23.68
CA THR A 637 17.17 -3.37 -23.35
C THR A 637 17.59 -3.19 -21.91
N ALA A 638 18.35 -4.14 -21.38
CA ALA A 638 18.98 -4.02 -20.09
C ALA A 638 20.45 -4.41 -20.17
N ALA A 639 21.28 -3.77 -19.36
CA ALA A 639 22.70 -4.10 -19.22
C ALA A 639 23.10 -4.07 -17.75
N ARG A 640 23.99 -4.97 -17.35
CA ARG A 640 24.55 -4.96 -16.01
C ARG A 640 25.57 -3.83 -15.89
N ILE A 641 25.51 -3.09 -14.79
CA ILE A 641 26.43 -1.98 -14.51
C ILE A 641 27.76 -2.55 -14.03
N GLY A 642 28.84 -2.17 -14.73
CA GLY A 642 30.19 -2.62 -14.42
C GLY A 642 30.72 -2.07 -13.10
N ALA A 643 31.80 -2.66 -12.58
CA ALA A 643 32.48 -2.17 -11.37
C ALA A 643 33.08 -0.76 -11.53
N ASP A 644 33.26 -0.31 -12.77
CA ASP A 644 33.65 1.04 -13.13
C ASP A 644 32.49 2.04 -13.11
N GLY A 645 31.25 1.57 -12.95
CA GLY A 645 30.02 2.36 -12.95
C GLY A 645 29.45 2.62 -14.35
N MET A 646 29.91 1.89 -15.37
CA MET A 646 29.48 2.06 -16.76
C MET A 646 28.45 0.99 -17.15
N ALA A 647 27.47 1.38 -17.96
CA ALA A 647 26.53 0.45 -18.59
C ALA A 647 26.57 0.58 -20.12
N SER A 648 26.62 -0.55 -20.84
CA SER A 648 26.62 -0.59 -22.30
C SER A 648 25.22 -0.91 -22.84
N LEU A 649 24.53 0.11 -23.34
CA LEU A 649 23.13 0.05 -23.78
C LEU A 649 23.04 0.20 -25.31
N LYS A 650 22.21 -0.62 -25.95
CA LYS A 650 22.05 -0.62 -27.42
C LYS A 650 20.91 0.31 -27.86
N PHE A 651 21.15 1.08 -28.92
CA PHE A 651 20.21 2.04 -29.49
C PHE A 651 20.10 1.83 -31.01
N THR A 652 18.90 1.95 -31.55
CA THR A 652 18.61 1.88 -33.00
C THR A 652 18.02 3.17 -33.55
N HIS A 653 17.60 4.08 -32.67
CA HIS A 653 17.10 5.40 -33.03
C HIS A 653 17.39 6.44 -31.93
N ALA A 654 17.30 7.71 -32.29
CA ALA A 654 17.40 8.81 -31.36
C ALA A 654 16.03 9.31 -30.88
N SER A 655 15.90 9.53 -29.57
CA SER A 655 14.72 10.07 -28.89
C SER A 655 15.03 10.37 -27.41
N ALA A 656 14.00 10.62 -26.60
CA ALA A 656 14.09 10.71 -25.15
C ALA A 656 14.02 9.31 -24.51
N TYR A 657 14.93 9.04 -23.58
CA TYR A 657 15.03 7.76 -22.88
C TYR A 657 15.14 7.95 -21.37
N ALA A 658 14.70 6.94 -20.63
CA ALA A 658 14.96 6.78 -19.21
C ALA A 658 15.77 5.50 -18.99
N ILE A 659 16.79 5.57 -18.13
CA ILE A 659 17.51 4.41 -17.62
C ILE A 659 17.05 4.21 -16.19
N VAL A 660 16.30 3.15 -15.94
CA VAL A 660 15.84 2.74 -14.62
C VAL A 660 16.86 1.77 -14.03
N ILE A 661 17.41 2.09 -12.87
CA ILE A 661 18.40 1.28 -12.18
C ILE A 661 17.68 0.43 -11.13
N ASP A 662 17.86 -0.89 -11.22
CA ASP A 662 17.16 -1.87 -10.38
C ASP A 662 18.06 -3.07 -10.02
N ASP A 663 17.63 -3.89 -9.06
CA ASP A 663 18.32 -5.12 -8.64
C ASP A 663 18.14 -6.29 -9.64
N HIS A 664 17.23 -6.15 -10.59
CA HIS A 664 16.92 -7.15 -11.61
C HIS A 664 16.71 -6.52 -13.00
N SER A 665 16.77 -7.38 -14.02
CA SER A 665 16.47 -6.97 -15.40
C SER A 665 14.97 -6.97 -15.63
N HIS A 666 14.45 -5.92 -16.25
CA HIS A 666 13.05 -5.82 -16.66
C HIS A 666 12.78 -6.53 -18.01
N ALA A 667 13.76 -7.24 -18.58
CA ALA A 667 13.54 -8.06 -19.76
C ALA A 667 12.65 -9.26 -19.43
N LEU A 668 11.64 -9.53 -20.27
CA LEU A 668 10.84 -10.74 -20.14
C LEU A 668 11.72 -11.99 -20.23
N PRO A 669 11.66 -12.92 -19.26
CA PRO A 669 12.49 -14.12 -19.27
C PRO A 669 11.97 -15.22 -20.21
N PHE A 670 10.83 -15.00 -20.88
CA PHE A 670 10.09 -16.03 -21.60
C PHE A 670 10.53 -16.18 -23.06
N THR A 671 11.03 -17.36 -23.42
CA THR A 671 11.49 -17.65 -24.80
C THR A 671 10.35 -17.89 -25.79
N ASP A 672 9.14 -18.14 -25.29
CA ASP A 672 7.92 -18.42 -26.06
C ASP A 672 6.97 -17.22 -26.13
N ALA A 673 7.41 -16.03 -25.68
CA ALA A 673 6.74 -14.76 -25.91
C ALA A 673 7.59 -13.91 -26.87
N ALA A 674 7.33 -14.02 -28.16
CA ALA A 674 8.06 -13.26 -29.17
C ALA A 674 7.70 -11.77 -29.10
N ALA A 675 8.70 -10.88 -29.23
CA ALA A 675 8.53 -9.42 -29.11
C ALA A 675 7.55 -8.81 -30.13
N ASP A 676 7.30 -9.48 -31.25
CA ASP A 676 6.35 -9.07 -32.29
C ASP A 676 4.98 -9.75 -32.16
N ALA A 677 4.77 -10.59 -31.14
CA ALA A 677 3.49 -11.23 -30.89
C ALA A 677 2.47 -10.22 -30.36
N TRP A 678 1.21 -10.34 -30.81
CA TRP A 678 0.12 -9.43 -30.42
C TRP A 678 -0.14 -9.35 -28.90
N TYR A 679 0.28 -10.37 -28.15
CA TYR A 679 0.12 -10.47 -26.70
C TYR A 679 1.37 -10.07 -25.92
N TYR A 680 2.47 -9.70 -26.58
CA TYR A 680 3.76 -9.48 -25.91
C TYR A 680 3.66 -8.42 -24.82
N ASP A 681 3.11 -7.24 -25.15
CA ASP A 681 2.91 -6.14 -24.19
C ASP A 681 2.02 -6.58 -23.02
N ALA A 682 0.99 -7.39 -23.29
CA ALA A 682 0.11 -7.91 -22.26
C ALA A 682 0.81 -8.90 -21.32
N VAL A 683 1.69 -9.76 -21.86
CA VAL A 683 2.51 -10.69 -21.08
C VAL A 683 3.52 -9.93 -20.23
N ASP A 684 4.15 -8.89 -20.79
CA ASP A 684 5.04 -8.00 -20.05
C ASP A 684 4.29 -7.36 -18.89
N TYR A 685 3.16 -6.70 -19.17
CA TYR A 685 2.35 -6.03 -18.16
C TYR A 685 2.00 -6.94 -16.98
N VAL A 686 1.42 -8.11 -17.24
CA VAL A 686 1.00 -9.01 -16.15
C VAL A 686 2.17 -9.64 -15.40
N TYR A 687 3.33 -9.76 -16.03
CA TYR A 687 4.54 -10.28 -15.39
C TYR A 687 5.15 -9.24 -14.46
N GLN A 688 5.36 -8.01 -14.96
CA GLN A 688 5.95 -6.92 -14.18
C GLN A 688 5.06 -6.54 -12.98
N ASN A 689 3.73 -6.56 -13.16
CA ASN A 689 2.77 -6.27 -12.10
C ASN A 689 2.51 -7.47 -11.15
N GLY A 690 3.24 -8.59 -11.30
CA GLY A 690 3.08 -9.77 -10.44
C GLY A 690 1.73 -10.48 -10.57
N LEU A 691 0.91 -10.12 -11.57
CA LEU A 691 -0.41 -10.70 -11.82
C LEU A 691 -0.28 -12.14 -12.32
N MET A 692 0.63 -12.40 -13.27
CA MET A 692 0.85 -13.72 -13.83
C MET A 692 2.34 -14.08 -13.85
N THR A 693 2.64 -15.30 -13.42
CA THR A 693 3.99 -15.88 -13.56
C THR A 693 4.05 -16.83 -14.75
N GLY A 694 5.26 -17.14 -15.20
CA GLY A 694 5.50 -18.20 -16.18
C GLY A 694 5.11 -19.59 -15.66
N THR A 695 4.87 -20.51 -16.58
CA THR A 695 4.75 -21.96 -16.27
C THR A 695 6.09 -22.59 -15.94
N SER A 696 7.18 -21.93 -16.32
CA SER A 696 8.56 -22.20 -15.91
C SER A 696 9.34 -20.88 -15.81
N ALA A 697 10.61 -20.94 -15.40
CA ALA A 697 11.49 -19.78 -15.37
C ALA A 697 11.67 -19.10 -16.74
N THR A 698 11.48 -19.82 -17.85
CA THR A 698 11.71 -19.30 -19.21
C THR A 698 10.54 -19.55 -20.16
N THR A 699 9.37 -19.93 -19.64
CA THR A 699 8.20 -20.30 -20.48
C THR A 699 6.91 -19.71 -19.93
N PHE A 700 6.23 -18.88 -20.70
CA PHE A 700 4.94 -18.30 -20.34
C PHE A 700 3.76 -19.21 -20.69
N ALA A 701 3.87 -19.99 -21.76
CA ALA A 701 2.82 -20.80 -22.39
C ALA A 701 1.59 -19.95 -22.82
N PRO A 702 1.73 -19.05 -23.81
CA PRO A 702 0.67 -18.10 -24.21
C PRO A 702 -0.63 -18.79 -24.66
N ASP A 703 -0.53 -19.91 -25.37
CA ASP A 703 -1.68 -20.72 -25.81
C ASP A 703 -2.15 -21.73 -24.74
N GLY A 704 -1.50 -21.74 -23.58
CA GLY A 704 -1.85 -22.61 -22.46
C GLY A 704 -3.25 -22.30 -21.91
N THR A 705 -3.90 -23.33 -21.39
CA THR A 705 -5.23 -23.23 -20.79
C THR A 705 -5.19 -22.41 -19.49
N MET A 706 -6.11 -21.46 -19.36
CA MET A 706 -6.37 -20.76 -18.10
C MET A 706 -7.50 -21.46 -17.33
N THR A 707 -7.30 -21.74 -16.04
CA THR A 707 -8.35 -22.37 -15.19
C THR A 707 -9.07 -21.33 -14.33
N ARG A 708 -10.27 -21.69 -13.85
CA ARG A 708 -11.05 -20.86 -12.92
C ARG A 708 -10.29 -20.55 -11.62
N ALA A 709 -9.61 -21.54 -11.04
CA ALA A 709 -8.79 -21.34 -9.85
C ALA A 709 -7.62 -20.39 -10.08
N MET A 710 -6.98 -20.45 -11.26
CA MET A 710 -5.88 -19.53 -11.60
C MET A 710 -6.38 -18.09 -11.63
N LEU A 711 -7.50 -17.79 -12.28
CA LEU A 711 -8.01 -16.41 -12.36
C LEU A 711 -8.30 -15.85 -10.97
N VAL A 712 -9.05 -16.60 -10.15
CA VAL A 712 -9.43 -16.14 -8.81
C VAL A 712 -8.20 -15.91 -7.93
N THR A 713 -7.15 -16.72 -8.09
CA THR A 713 -5.89 -16.52 -7.38
C THR A 713 -5.16 -15.24 -7.83
N ILE A 714 -5.24 -14.87 -9.10
CA ILE A 714 -4.71 -13.59 -9.60
C ILE A 714 -5.45 -12.43 -8.94
N LEU A 715 -6.78 -12.45 -8.97
CA LEU A 715 -7.60 -11.39 -8.38
C LEU A 715 -7.39 -11.28 -6.86
N HIS A 716 -7.24 -12.42 -6.18
CA HIS A 716 -6.95 -12.45 -4.74
C HIS A 716 -5.60 -11.83 -4.40
N ARG A 717 -4.56 -12.09 -5.19
CA ARG A 717 -3.26 -11.41 -5.03
C ARG A 717 -3.37 -9.92 -5.31
N GLN A 718 -4.10 -9.55 -6.36
CA GLN A 718 -4.33 -8.15 -6.69
C GLN A 718 -5.07 -7.40 -5.58
N ALA A 719 -5.98 -8.07 -4.88
CA ALA A 719 -6.69 -7.54 -3.72
C ALA A 719 -5.85 -7.51 -2.42
N GLY A 720 -4.57 -7.90 -2.47
CA GLY A 720 -3.70 -7.93 -1.28
C GLY A 720 -3.79 -9.21 -0.44
N VAL A 721 -4.26 -10.32 -1.01
CA VAL A 721 -4.40 -11.64 -0.37
C VAL A 721 -5.28 -11.63 0.91
N PRO A 722 -6.47 -10.98 0.88
CA PRO A 722 -7.35 -10.88 2.05
C PRO A 722 -7.76 -12.25 2.61
N GLN A 723 -7.73 -12.41 3.92
CA GLN A 723 -8.19 -13.62 4.61
C GLN A 723 -9.61 -13.40 5.11
N VAL A 724 -10.53 -14.28 4.73
CA VAL A 724 -11.93 -14.20 5.16
C VAL A 724 -12.34 -15.48 5.89
N ASN A 725 -13.16 -15.35 6.93
CA ASN A 725 -13.76 -16.50 7.59
C ASN A 725 -15.15 -16.80 7.00
N TYR A 726 -15.16 -17.24 5.75
CA TYR A 726 -16.39 -17.59 5.01
C TYR A 726 -16.50 -19.11 4.88
N ALA A 727 -17.67 -19.64 5.28
CA ALA A 727 -17.99 -21.05 5.10
C ALA A 727 -18.17 -21.33 3.60
N LEU A 728 -17.18 -21.99 3.00
CA LEU A 728 -17.20 -22.34 1.59
C LEU A 728 -18.37 -23.28 1.30
N PRO A 729 -19.29 -22.92 0.39
CA PRO A 729 -20.39 -23.80 0.01
C PRO A 729 -19.97 -24.88 -1.00
N PHE A 730 -18.73 -24.85 -1.50
CA PHE A 730 -18.26 -25.70 -2.60
C PHE A 730 -17.56 -26.97 -2.11
N ASP A 731 -18.12 -28.13 -2.44
CA ASP A 731 -17.62 -29.46 -2.05
C ASP A 731 -16.34 -29.87 -2.80
N ASP A 732 -16.11 -29.29 -3.98
CA ASP A 732 -14.99 -29.61 -4.87
C ASP A 732 -13.76 -28.69 -4.67
N VAL A 733 -13.77 -27.84 -3.63
CA VAL A 733 -12.65 -27.02 -3.21
C VAL A 733 -12.00 -27.70 -2.00
N ALA A 734 -10.92 -28.45 -2.25
CA ALA A 734 -10.20 -29.15 -1.19
C ALA A 734 -9.59 -28.17 -0.17
N GLU A 735 -9.65 -28.51 1.12
CA GLU A 735 -9.01 -27.71 2.17
C GLU A 735 -7.49 -27.66 1.98
N GLY A 736 -6.90 -26.46 2.09
CA GLY A 736 -5.46 -26.25 1.95
C GLY A 736 -4.89 -26.37 0.52
N ALA A 737 -5.73 -26.46 -0.52
CA ALA A 737 -5.25 -26.30 -1.89
C ALA A 737 -4.75 -24.85 -2.11
N TRP A 738 -3.82 -24.67 -3.05
CA TRP A 738 -3.19 -23.37 -3.30
C TRP A 738 -4.16 -22.24 -3.71
N TYR A 739 -5.37 -22.60 -4.14
CA TYR A 739 -6.44 -21.67 -4.51
C TYR A 739 -7.57 -21.57 -3.47
N THR A 740 -7.56 -22.37 -2.40
CA THR A 740 -8.69 -22.50 -1.47
C THR A 740 -9.09 -21.16 -0.86
N GLU A 741 -8.10 -20.42 -0.36
CA GLU A 741 -8.37 -19.13 0.28
C GLU A 741 -8.76 -18.04 -0.72
N ALA A 742 -8.22 -18.10 -1.94
CA ALA A 742 -8.63 -17.22 -3.02
C ALA A 742 -10.10 -17.47 -3.41
N VAL A 743 -10.51 -18.74 -3.52
CA VAL A 743 -11.91 -19.11 -3.81
C VAL A 743 -12.84 -18.73 -2.67
N ARG A 744 -12.39 -18.89 -1.42
CA ARG A 744 -13.15 -18.49 -0.23
C ARG A 744 -13.43 -17.00 -0.21
N TRP A 745 -12.38 -16.19 -0.41
CA TRP A 745 -12.52 -14.74 -0.52
C TRP A 745 -13.41 -14.35 -1.69
N ALA A 746 -13.18 -14.90 -2.88
CA ALA A 746 -13.99 -14.54 -4.03
C ALA A 746 -15.47 -14.92 -3.87
N ALA A 747 -15.78 -15.97 -3.10
CA ALA A 747 -17.14 -16.35 -2.77
C ALA A 747 -17.77 -15.39 -1.74
N SER A 748 -16.99 -14.93 -0.74
CA SER A 748 -17.50 -13.99 0.27
C SER A 748 -17.82 -12.62 -0.32
N GLU A 749 -17.00 -12.15 -1.26
CA GLU A 749 -17.20 -10.87 -1.95
C GLU A 749 -18.22 -10.94 -3.09
N GLY A 750 -18.80 -12.13 -3.35
CA GLY A 750 -19.74 -12.32 -4.44
C GLY A 750 -19.10 -12.27 -5.84
N ILE A 751 -17.77 -12.28 -5.94
CA ILE A 751 -17.02 -12.34 -7.21
C ILE A 751 -17.32 -13.67 -7.92
N VAL A 752 -17.44 -14.76 -7.17
CA VAL A 752 -17.81 -16.08 -7.70
C VAL A 752 -19.03 -16.66 -7.00
N THR A 753 -19.88 -17.34 -7.77
CA THR A 753 -21.10 -18.01 -7.29
C THR A 753 -21.06 -19.54 -7.46
N GLY A 754 -19.94 -20.08 -7.96
CA GLY A 754 -19.83 -21.49 -8.37
C GLY A 754 -20.44 -21.77 -9.75
N THR A 755 -20.18 -22.98 -10.28
CA THR A 755 -20.91 -23.55 -11.43
C THR A 755 -22.24 -24.17 -11.02
N SER A 756 -22.38 -24.45 -9.71
CA SER A 756 -23.63 -24.77 -9.02
C SER A 756 -23.56 -24.29 -7.58
N ALA A 757 -24.63 -24.47 -6.80
CA ALA A 757 -24.66 -24.10 -5.38
C ALA A 757 -23.55 -24.77 -4.54
N THR A 758 -23.03 -25.94 -4.96
CA THR A 758 -22.02 -26.69 -4.21
C THR A 758 -20.77 -27.07 -5.00
N SER A 759 -20.55 -26.49 -6.19
CA SER A 759 -19.35 -26.77 -6.99
C SER A 759 -18.79 -25.50 -7.60
N PHE A 760 -17.47 -25.33 -7.48
CA PHE A 760 -16.71 -24.23 -8.06
C PHE A 760 -16.01 -24.61 -9.37
N ALA A 761 -15.68 -25.88 -9.56
CA ALA A 761 -14.89 -26.44 -10.66
C ALA A 761 -13.51 -25.77 -10.84
N PRO A 762 -12.59 -25.89 -9.84
CA PRO A 762 -11.33 -25.14 -9.83
C PRO A 762 -10.39 -25.48 -11.00
N GLY A 763 -10.39 -26.74 -11.47
CA GLY A 763 -9.52 -27.22 -12.53
C GLY A 763 -10.06 -27.02 -13.95
N ASP A 764 -11.31 -26.60 -14.10
CA ASP A 764 -11.94 -26.46 -15.42
C ASP A 764 -11.38 -25.24 -16.17
N PRO A 765 -11.21 -25.34 -17.51
CA PRO A 765 -10.90 -24.19 -18.34
C PRO A 765 -11.94 -23.09 -18.15
N ILE A 766 -11.48 -21.86 -17.90
CA ILE A 766 -12.40 -20.73 -17.77
C ILE A 766 -12.86 -20.28 -19.15
N THR A 767 -14.16 -20.09 -19.33
CA THR A 767 -14.71 -19.53 -20.58
C THR A 767 -14.53 -18.01 -20.60
N ARG A 768 -14.57 -17.41 -21.79
CA ARG A 768 -14.44 -15.96 -21.96
C ARG A 768 -15.55 -15.19 -21.26
N GLU A 769 -16.78 -15.67 -21.30
CA GLU A 769 -17.91 -15.06 -20.59
C GLU A 769 -17.81 -15.20 -19.07
N GLN A 770 -17.24 -16.30 -18.57
CA GLN A 770 -16.97 -16.47 -17.13
C GLN A 770 -15.85 -15.54 -16.66
N LEU A 771 -14.77 -15.40 -17.44
CA LEU A 771 -13.69 -14.46 -17.16
C LEU A 771 -14.22 -13.02 -17.10
N ALA A 772 -15.00 -12.59 -18.09
CA ALA A 772 -15.63 -11.26 -18.09
C ALA A 772 -16.55 -11.05 -16.88
N THR A 773 -17.33 -12.06 -16.51
CA THR A 773 -18.25 -11.99 -15.36
C THR A 773 -17.52 -11.87 -14.03
N MET A 774 -16.42 -12.59 -13.82
CA MET A 774 -15.61 -12.46 -12.61
C MET A 774 -14.95 -11.09 -12.52
N LEU A 775 -14.43 -10.54 -13.64
CA LEU A 775 -13.88 -9.19 -13.69
C LEU A 775 -14.94 -8.12 -13.42
N TYR A 776 -16.14 -8.26 -14.00
CA TYR A 776 -17.26 -7.36 -13.77
C TYR A 776 -17.65 -7.28 -12.29
N ARG A 777 -17.81 -8.44 -11.63
CA ARG A 777 -18.15 -8.49 -10.21
C ARG A 777 -17.01 -7.95 -9.34
N TYR A 778 -15.77 -8.27 -9.69
CA TYR A 778 -14.61 -7.72 -8.99
C TYR A 778 -14.55 -6.19 -9.10
N ALA A 779 -14.82 -5.63 -10.28
CA ALA A 779 -14.92 -4.18 -10.49
C ALA A 779 -15.99 -3.56 -9.57
N GLN A 780 -17.15 -4.21 -9.42
CA GLN A 780 -18.20 -3.76 -8.49
C GLN A 780 -17.72 -3.75 -7.04
N THR A 781 -16.98 -4.77 -6.59
CA THR A 781 -16.45 -4.83 -5.22
C THR A 781 -15.44 -3.71 -4.94
N MET A 782 -14.73 -3.24 -5.97
CA MET A 782 -13.78 -2.14 -5.86
C MET A 782 -14.44 -0.75 -6.03
N GLY A 783 -15.76 -0.71 -6.27
CA GLY A 783 -16.48 0.54 -6.50
C GLY A 783 -16.21 1.19 -7.87
N CYS A 784 -15.68 0.44 -8.84
CA CYS A 784 -15.48 0.93 -10.21
C CYS A 784 -16.84 1.24 -10.89
N ASP A 785 -16.84 2.21 -11.80
CA ASP A 785 -18.01 2.47 -12.65
C ASP A 785 -18.22 1.35 -13.66
N VAL A 786 -19.25 0.54 -13.43
CA VAL A 786 -19.65 -0.55 -14.33
C VAL A 786 -20.85 -0.19 -15.22
N SER A 787 -21.29 1.07 -15.21
CA SER A 787 -22.41 1.56 -16.03
C SER A 787 -22.01 1.83 -17.49
N ILE A 788 -20.71 1.92 -17.78
CA ILE A 788 -20.12 2.17 -19.12
C ILE A 788 -20.64 1.19 -20.20
N GLY A 789 -21.15 0.02 -19.79
CA GLY A 789 -21.70 -1.01 -20.67
C GLY A 789 -23.19 -0.97 -20.97
N GLU A 790 -23.99 -0.17 -20.27
CA GLU A 790 -25.46 -0.29 -20.31
C GLU A 790 -26.04 -0.04 -21.71
N ASP A 791 -25.40 0.82 -22.50
CA ASP A 791 -25.77 1.14 -23.90
C ASP A 791 -24.94 0.39 -24.95
N THR A 792 -24.01 -0.49 -24.54
CA THR A 792 -23.13 -1.19 -25.48
C THR A 792 -23.89 -2.30 -26.21
N ASN A 793 -23.99 -2.15 -27.52
CA ASN A 793 -24.68 -3.10 -28.39
C ASN A 793 -23.78 -4.29 -28.79
N ILE A 794 -23.75 -5.31 -27.94
CA ILE A 794 -23.08 -6.58 -28.23
C ILE A 794 -23.73 -7.35 -29.41
N LEU A 795 -24.95 -7.00 -29.85
CA LEU A 795 -25.61 -7.64 -31.01
C LEU A 795 -24.90 -7.34 -32.34
N SER A 796 -23.89 -6.47 -32.34
CA SER A 796 -23.00 -6.27 -33.49
C SER A 796 -22.05 -7.45 -33.73
N TYR A 797 -21.84 -8.31 -32.73
CA TYR A 797 -21.07 -9.54 -32.86
C TYR A 797 -21.95 -10.68 -33.41
N ALA A 798 -21.38 -11.51 -34.28
CA ALA A 798 -22.09 -12.57 -35.00
C ALA A 798 -22.65 -13.66 -34.08
N ASP A 799 -21.99 -13.89 -32.94
CA ASP A 799 -22.27 -14.90 -31.93
C ASP A 799 -22.80 -14.28 -30.62
N ALA A 800 -23.35 -13.06 -30.69
CA ALA A 800 -23.90 -12.38 -29.51
C ALA A 800 -25.01 -13.19 -28.82
N PHE A 801 -25.74 -14.02 -29.57
CA PHE A 801 -26.79 -14.90 -29.04
C PHE A 801 -26.25 -16.17 -28.36
N ASP A 802 -24.95 -16.47 -28.50
CA ASP A 802 -24.29 -17.56 -27.81
C ASP A 802 -23.82 -17.15 -26.40
N VAL A 803 -23.94 -15.85 -26.06
CA VAL A 803 -23.67 -15.34 -24.71
C VAL A 803 -24.76 -15.85 -23.76
N SER A 804 -24.36 -16.48 -22.67
CA SER A 804 -25.28 -16.93 -21.65
C SER A 804 -26.05 -15.74 -21.05
N GLU A 805 -27.35 -15.89 -20.80
CA GLU A 805 -28.21 -14.82 -20.27
C GLU A 805 -27.65 -14.15 -19.00
N TRP A 806 -27.07 -14.95 -18.09
CA TRP A 806 -26.45 -14.48 -16.85
C TRP A 806 -25.15 -13.69 -17.07
N ALA A 807 -24.49 -13.86 -18.22
CA ALA A 807 -23.24 -13.18 -18.57
C ALA A 807 -23.47 -11.91 -19.40
N VAL A 808 -24.70 -11.67 -19.90
CA VAL A 808 -25.01 -10.53 -20.77
C VAL A 808 -24.57 -9.18 -20.17
N PRO A 809 -24.90 -8.83 -18.90
CA PRO A 809 -24.47 -7.55 -18.35
C PRO A 809 -22.95 -7.40 -18.29
N ALA A 810 -22.25 -8.46 -17.90
CA ALA A 810 -20.80 -8.46 -17.80
C ALA A 810 -20.11 -8.38 -19.18
N MET A 811 -20.65 -9.08 -20.19
CA MET A 811 -20.13 -9.03 -21.55
C MET A 811 -20.38 -7.66 -22.20
N GLN A 812 -21.55 -7.05 -21.97
CA GLN A 812 -21.84 -5.70 -22.43
C GLN A 812 -20.88 -4.68 -21.81
N TRP A 813 -20.68 -4.74 -20.50
CA TRP A 813 -19.68 -3.93 -19.81
C TRP A 813 -18.27 -4.17 -20.33
N ALA A 814 -17.84 -5.42 -20.44
CA ALA A 814 -16.48 -5.74 -20.87
C ALA A 814 -16.21 -5.28 -22.31
N CYS A 815 -17.19 -5.35 -23.20
CA CYS A 815 -17.08 -4.79 -24.55
C CYS A 815 -17.10 -3.25 -24.55
N GLY A 816 -17.98 -2.63 -23.75
CA GLY A 816 -18.11 -1.18 -23.67
C GLY A 816 -16.86 -0.51 -23.08
N ALA A 817 -16.29 -1.13 -22.06
CA ALA A 817 -15.04 -0.70 -21.41
C ALA A 817 -13.78 -1.08 -22.21
N GLY A 818 -13.91 -1.72 -23.39
CA GLY A 818 -12.76 -2.12 -24.22
C GLY A 818 -11.92 -3.28 -23.66
N ILE A 819 -12.36 -3.92 -22.59
CA ILE A 819 -11.70 -5.10 -21.98
C ILE A 819 -11.76 -6.29 -22.96
N VAL A 820 -12.92 -6.48 -23.62
CA VAL A 820 -13.17 -7.54 -24.62
C VAL A 820 -13.42 -6.93 -25.99
N ASN A 821 -12.50 -7.19 -26.93
CA ASN A 821 -12.59 -6.72 -28.33
C ASN A 821 -12.91 -7.84 -29.33
N GLY A 822 -13.44 -8.98 -28.85
CA GLY A 822 -13.66 -10.20 -29.65
C GLY A 822 -12.39 -11.00 -29.94
N VAL A 823 -12.55 -12.09 -30.72
CA VAL A 823 -11.45 -12.99 -31.16
C VAL A 823 -11.11 -12.85 -32.65
N GLY A 824 -11.66 -11.83 -33.32
CA GLY A 824 -11.57 -11.62 -34.77
C GLY A 824 -12.83 -12.06 -35.52
N GLY A 825 -12.99 -11.58 -36.76
CA GLY A 825 -14.13 -11.94 -37.61
C GLY A 825 -15.51 -11.46 -37.11
N GLY A 826 -15.54 -10.56 -36.12
CA GLY A 826 -16.79 -10.10 -35.49
C GLY A 826 -17.40 -11.09 -34.50
N SER A 827 -16.60 -11.98 -33.89
CA SER A 827 -17.04 -12.98 -32.90
C SER A 827 -16.46 -12.72 -31.51
N LEU A 828 -17.25 -12.96 -30.46
CA LEU A 828 -16.88 -12.89 -29.04
C LEU A 828 -16.29 -14.19 -28.50
N ASP A 829 -16.76 -15.32 -29.05
CA ASP A 829 -16.54 -16.70 -28.60
C ASP A 829 -16.82 -16.87 -27.08
N PRO A 830 -18.05 -16.58 -26.61
CA PRO A 830 -18.33 -16.45 -25.18
C PRO A 830 -18.12 -17.76 -24.40
N GLY A 831 -18.50 -18.90 -25.00
CA GLY A 831 -18.30 -20.24 -24.44
C GLY A 831 -16.89 -20.80 -24.65
N GLY A 832 -16.06 -20.18 -25.49
CA GLY A 832 -14.69 -20.61 -25.75
C GLY A 832 -13.79 -20.46 -24.53
N SER A 833 -12.84 -21.40 -24.36
CA SER A 833 -11.86 -21.34 -23.26
C SER A 833 -10.85 -20.22 -23.49
N ALA A 834 -10.60 -19.41 -22.47
CA ALA A 834 -9.58 -18.37 -22.53
C ALA A 834 -8.16 -18.96 -22.42
N THR A 835 -7.27 -18.54 -23.32
CA THR A 835 -5.84 -18.84 -23.21
C THR A 835 -5.15 -17.89 -22.23
N ARG A 836 -3.96 -18.24 -21.76
CA ARG A 836 -3.14 -17.38 -20.89
C ARG A 836 -2.83 -16.03 -21.53
N ALA A 837 -2.54 -15.98 -22.83
CA ALA A 837 -2.32 -14.74 -23.57
C ALA A 837 -3.59 -13.87 -23.65
N GLN A 838 -4.76 -14.48 -23.89
CA GLN A 838 -6.03 -13.76 -23.90
C GLN A 838 -6.38 -13.22 -22.51
N THR A 839 -6.15 -14.00 -21.45
CA THR A 839 -6.35 -13.54 -20.07
C THR A 839 -5.41 -12.39 -19.73
N ALA A 840 -4.13 -12.47 -20.12
CA ALA A 840 -3.17 -11.38 -19.90
C ALA A 840 -3.63 -10.08 -20.57
N ALA A 841 -4.09 -10.16 -21.83
CA ALA A 841 -4.59 -9.01 -22.56
C ALA A 841 -5.85 -8.39 -21.95
N MET A 842 -6.75 -9.23 -21.41
CA MET A 842 -7.95 -8.75 -20.71
C MET A 842 -7.61 -8.12 -19.35
N LEU A 843 -6.68 -8.70 -18.60
CA LEU A 843 -6.23 -8.16 -17.31
C LEU A 843 -5.50 -6.81 -17.48
N MET A 844 -4.60 -6.70 -18.45
CA MET A 844 -3.92 -5.43 -18.76
C MET A 844 -4.94 -4.32 -19.03
N ARG A 845 -5.89 -4.55 -19.95
CA ARG A 845 -6.93 -3.56 -20.29
C ARG A 845 -7.87 -3.26 -19.12
N PHE A 846 -8.18 -4.27 -18.31
CA PHE A 846 -8.98 -4.07 -17.10
C PHE A 846 -8.26 -3.14 -16.11
N CYS A 847 -6.97 -3.36 -15.87
CA CYS A 847 -6.18 -2.52 -14.97
C CYS A 847 -5.97 -1.11 -15.53
N GLU A 848 -5.65 -0.97 -16.81
CA GLU A 848 -5.45 0.34 -17.46
C GLU A 848 -6.76 1.15 -17.56
N GLY A 849 -7.89 0.49 -17.81
CA GLY A 849 -9.17 1.16 -18.06
C GLY A 849 -10.06 1.37 -16.83
N ALA A 850 -10.21 0.35 -15.98
CA ALA A 850 -11.17 0.37 -14.87
C ALA A 850 -10.56 0.74 -13.51
N LEU A 851 -9.23 0.62 -13.36
CA LEU A 851 -8.50 0.94 -12.12
C LEU A 851 -7.58 2.17 -12.25
N GLY A 852 -7.30 2.61 -13.49
CA GLY A 852 -6.43 3.77 -13.78
C GLY A 852 -7.16 5.10 -13.99
N ALA A 853 -8.45 5.18 -13.66
CA ALA A 853 -9.29 6.38 -13.85
C ALA A 853 -9.56 7.13 -12.55
#